data_AF-G9WV79-F1
#
_entry.id   AF-G9WV79-F1
#
_cell.length_a   1.000
_cell.length_b   1.000
_cell.length_c   1.000
_cell.angle_alpha   90.00
_cell.angle_beta   90.00
_cell.angle_gamma   90.00
#
_symmetry.space_group_name_H-M   'P 1'
#
loop_
_entity.id
_entity.type
_entity.pdbx_description
1 polymer ?
#
loop_
_entity_poly.entity_id
_entity_poly.type
_entity_poly.pdbx_seq_one_letter_code
_entity_poly.pdbx_strand_id
1 'polypeptide(L)'
;MPATGPFPELLFFGVENHLLRKEAAKEYIFDALYIAKRPGDRKAWVELLDKLGCAEKDFLDRAENLISLLGLGESPLIERFAPVLIENISEELLYPVLISCTSAKVKKTKKMLLHSALKREKPKSANDFAEWLSLYLQDEDKSIAGLAEKLALSWGIALEQEESTKELRGLWRESPKLWEVPRFSLGEETAESLTDMVALLSDRKECVEDLLFEQFLALANHIAYKNPEEAKMSLLGIPNSDSGILWTLGRWARGIEMRPVEESRQRFWQGEKEIVKIEYRELLTMRRELLFRTMGQWPCLLSTPSFEDLSISIEDFLERLSLYRAEKFSYVMEPDLQLALTRLDTETFSQEDRSGYTDKLKEIDLKVQLPSGEFLQDEEGKDILMGELIAAYLHHPYVEPVFFPGETPFWNVELKMPESLKALPYRLSYSHNALFSIFPNWGDYSLTAVHRDFEVYHGQGIILRQLARRRKPLSKGALMNWITVFGRLSDENAEDALKANREAWERGLLLPGLADISYLDWSGGELSNLANLSVAMDFMANERMLSLVWKVACDTVDQSLKMPRILAGTAEIVKFLRDYLDEVILAVEKKLAPKEALEMKSIRILAEKSGSSKAVSYAKEILEKLVFIETEQIQSAKNAGLRENSSRKDNVALNEDISLINDRGLRENQGNIKNTSKSNIIASVETPAPADFEKVWLPLPEGKELIEDHVTFRVKAIELRKNEKVFQFDLDLPEDSDCSYQVVIAGWLYALAHERQVSASKIDRNGELIEEENLAWLHYDSAQKKIVVSKFRNWRGGNKSPLEGEATPYSKLFLSFAVALLAQDGESIYGAKSLFKELVQSGTLSLKTLREITRLLLSYEEISPAKLVRIVEKEGEVLSICWGMLWECIKDAGVKTAETGKPPVWINRILDLCIYYGAYLREAAKRGSISKEDALWPGLLEMANCGAKSTAVKKARELFEILGIA
;
A
#
# COMPACT_ATOMS: atom_id res chain seq x y z
N MET A 1 -33.41 -15.40 4.20
CA MET A 1 -33.34 -15.21 2.73
C MET A 1 -32.69 -13.86 2.44
N PRO A 2 -31.92 -13.71 1.35
CA PRO A 2 -31.33 -12.42 0.99
C PRO A 2 -32.42 -11.44 0.57
N ALA A 3 -32.36 -10.22 1.10
CA ALA A 3 -33.30 -9.14 0.83
C ALA A 3 -32.83 -8.25 -0.34
N THR A 4 -31.60 -8.41 -0.79
CA THR A 4 -31.07 -7.71 -1.98
C THR A 4 -31.44 -8.39 -3.31
N GLY A 5 -32.30 -9.42 -3.28
CA GLY A 5 -32.84 -10.09 -4.46
C GLY A 5 -34.29 -9.65 -4.78
N PRO A 6 -35.05 -10.38 -5.61
CA PRO A 6 -36.42 -10.00 -6.02
C PRO A 6 -37.50 -10.24 -4.95
N PHE A 7 -37.14 -10.89 -3.84
CA PHE A 7 -38.10 -11.30 -2.80
C PHE A 7 -38.86 -10.14 -2.10
N PRO A 8 -38.25 -8.98 -1.80
CA PRO A 8 -38.95 -7.75 -1.40
C PRO A 8 -40.16 -7.39 -2.27
N GLU A 9 -40.02 -7.48 -3.59
CA GLU A 9 -41.04 -7.09 -4.56
C GLU A 9 -42.22 -8.06 -4.53
N LEU A 10 -41.95 -9.36 -4.35
CA LEU A 10 -42.98 -10.38 -4.19
C LEU A 10 -43.84 -10.15 -2.94
N LEU A 11 -43.20 -9.74 -1.83
CA LEU A 11 -43.89 -9.48 -0.57
C LEU A 11 -44.79 -8.24 -0.67
N PHE A 12 -44.33 -7.20 -1.38
CA PHE A 12 -45.14 -6.01 -1.66
C PHE A 12 -46.28 -6.31 -2.62
N PHE A 13 -46.03 -7.06 -3.70
CA PHE A 13 -47.05 -7.55 -4.61
C PHE A 13 -48.14 -8.33 -3.87
N GLY A 14 -47.75 -9.18 -2.92
CA GLY A 14 -48.68 -9.92 -2.07
C GLY A 14 -49.57 -9.01 -1.22
N VAL A 15 -49.03 -7.92 -0.68
CA VAL A 15 -49.80 -6.92 0.09
C VAL A 15 -50.71 -6.10 -0.81
N GLU A 16 -50.22 -5.61 -1.95
CA GLU A 16 -50.99 -4.81 -2.92
C GLU A 16 -52.16 -5.59 -3.53
N ASN A 17 -51.97 -6.88 -3.79
CA ASN A 17 -53.00 -7.75 -4.37
C ASN A 17 -53.84 -8.46 -3.29
N HIS A 18 -53.75 -8.05 -2.03
CA HIS A 18 -54.49 -8.62 -0.90
C HIS A 18 -54.28 -10.13 -0.68
N LEU A 19 -53.19 -10.69 -1.21
CA LEU A 19 -52.76 -12.07 -0.98
C LEU A 19 -52.12 -12.25 0.40
N LEU A 20 -51.58 -11.17 0.96
CA LEU A 20 -50.97 -11.12 2.29
C LEU A 20 -51.51 -9.90 3.05
N ARG A 21 -51.88 -10.09 4.32
CA ARG A 21 -52.27 -8.97 5.18
C ARG A 21 -51.06 -8.11 5.51
N LYS A 22 -51.27 -6.80 5.54
CA LYS A 22 -50.23 -5.81 5.84
C LYS A 22 -49.53 -6.05 7.18
N GLU A 23 -50.29 -6.45 8.20
CA GLU A 23 -49.78 -6.76 9.54
C GLU A 23 -48.92 -8.02 9.53
N ALA A 24 -49.35 -9.07 8.82
CA ALA A 24 -48.56 -10.29 8.66
C ALA A 24 -47.26 -10.02 7.89
N ALA A 25 -47.30 -9.16 6.88
CA ALA A 25 -46.11 -8.70 6.16
C ALA A 25 -45.10 -7.99 7.08
N LYS A 26 -45.58 -7.15 8.01
CA LYS A 26 -44.72 -6.49 9.00
C LYS A 26 -44.04 -7.51 9.93
N GLU A 27 -44.77 -8.48 10.46
CA GLU A 27 -44.18 -9.54 11.31
C GLU A 27 -43.07 -10.30 10.58
N TYR A 28 -43.34 -10.75 9.34
CA TYR A 28 -42.34 -11.48 8.57
C TYR A 28 -41.08 -10.67 8.28
N ILE A 29 -41.20 -9.36 8.07
CA ILE A 29 -40.04 -8.50 7.85
C ILE A 29 -39.24 -8.32 9.14
N PHE A 30 -39.89 -8.16 10.30
CA PHE A 30 -39.18 -8.11 11.58
C PHE A 30 -38.45 -9.42 11.86
N ASP A 31 -39.09 -10.57 11.66
CA ASP A 31 -38.44 -11.88 11.81
C ASP A 31 -37.24 -12.02 10.86
N ALA A 32 -37.40 -11.61 9.60
CA ALA A 32 -36.33 -11.61 8.62
C ALA A 32 -35.17 -10.66 8.99
N LEU A 33 -35.49 -9.52 9.59
CA LEU A 33 -34.53 -8.54 10.07
C LEU A 33 -33.68 -9.11 11.22
N TYR A 34 -34.29 -9.83 12.17
CA TYR A 34 -33.59 -10.43 13.31
C TYR A 34 -32.61 -11.55 12.92
N ILE A 35 -32.92 -12.31 11.87
CA ILE A 35 -32.07 -13.41 11.40
C ILE A 35 -31.06 -13.01 10.31
N ALA A 36 -31.18 -11.80 9.76
CA ALA A 36 -30.34 -11.36 8.66
C ALA A 36 -28.87 -11.24 9.11
N LYS A 37 -27.96 -11.88 8.36
CA LYS A 37 -26.51 -11.84 8.64
C LYS A 37 -25.79 -10.67 7.95
N ARG A 38 -26.24 -10.27 6.75
CA ARG A 38 -25.57 -9.24 5.94
C ARG A 38 -26.14 -7.84 6.23
N PRO A 39 -25.29 -6.80 6.39
CA PRO A 39 -25.74 -5.42 6.55
C PRO A 39 -26.63 -4.91 5.41
N GLY A 40 -26.34 -5.34 4.17
CA GLY A 40 -27.14 -4.98 2.99
C GLY A 40 -28.57 -5.51 3.06
N ASP A 41 -28.76 -6.74 3.58
CA ASP A 41 -30.09 -7.32 3.74
C ASP A 41 -30.89 -6.59 4.83
N ARG A 42 -30.25 -6.29 5.96
CA ARG A 42 -30.86 -5.52 7.05
C ARG A 42 -31.32 -4.14 6.59
N LYS A 43 -30.49 -3.44 5.81
CA LYS A 43 -30.86 -2.16 5.20
C LYS A 43 -32.12 -2.28 4.33
N ALA A 44 -32.16 -3.27 3.43
CA ALA A 44 -33.30 -3.48 2.54
C ALA A 44 -34.59 -3.82 3.31
N TRP A 45 -34.50 -4.60 4.39
CA TRP A 45 -35.65 -4.87 5.26
C TRP A 45 -36.17 -3.61 5.96
N VAL A 46 -35.29 -2.72 6.42
CA VAL A 46 -35.71 -1.44 7.00
C VAL A 46 -36.40 -0.54 5.98
N GLU A 47 -35.86 -0.43 4.76
CA GLU A 47 -36.49 0.32 3.68
C GLU A 47 -37.90 -0.21 3.34
N LEU A 48 -38.12 -1.52 3.48
CA LEU A 48 -39.43 -2.13 3.29
C LEU A 48 -40.43 -1.81 4.40
N LEU A 49 -39.98 -1.76 5.67
CA LEU A 49 -40.83 -1.32 6.78
C LEU A 49 -41.36 0.10 6.56
N ASP A 50 -40.55 0.97 5.95
CA ASP A 50 -40.96 2.33 5.59
C ASP A 50 -42.03 2.35 4.50
N LYS A 51 -41.86 1.55 3.44
CA LYS A 51 -42.86 1.42 2.37
C LYS A 51 -44.19 0.86 2.86
N LEU A 52 -44.15 -0.06 3.84
CA LEU A 52 -45.35 -0.60 4.47
C LEU A 52 -45.97 0.34 5.51
N GLY A 53 -45.36 1.47 5.87
CA GLY A 53 -45.92 2.42 6.84
C GLY A 53 -46.08 1.80 8.24
N CYS A 54 -44.95 1.47 8.87
CA CYS A 54 -44.89 1.16 10.29
C CYS A 54 -45.20 2.39 11.17
N ALA A 55 -46.03 2.19 12.18
CA ALA A 55 -46.33 3.19 13.21
C ALA A 55 -45.29 3.12 14.33
N GLU A 56 -45.14 4.19 15.11
CA GLU A 56 -44.20 4.23 16.25
C GLU A 56 -44.44 3.09 17.25
N LYS A 57 -45.71 2.74 17.47
CA LYS A 57 -46.11 1.60 18.32
C LYS A 57 -45.52 0.27 17.84
N ASP A 58 -45.39 0.06 16.53
CA ASP A 58 -44.82 -1.17 15.97
C ASP A 58 -43.37 -1.38 16.44
N PHE A 59 -42.63 -0.29 16.67
CA PHE A 59 -41.25 -0.34 17.18
C PHE A 59 -41.18 -0.45 18.70
N LEU A 60 -42.05 0.28 19.42
CA LEU A 60 -42.10 0.24 20.88
C LEU A 60 -42.46 -1.15 21.40
N ASP A 61 -43.43 -1.82 20.77
CA ASP A 61 -43.85 -3.19 21.14
C ASP A 61 -42.72 -4.23 20.90
N ARG A 62 -41.64 -3.86 20.19
CA ARG A 62 -40.50 -4.72 19.82
C ARG A 62 -39.16 -4.23 20.36
N ALA A 63 -39.16 -3.29 21.30
CA ALA A 63 -37.96 -2.57 21.69
C ALA A 63 -36.80 -3.48 22.12
N GLU A 64 -37.06 -4.53 22.90
CA GLU A 64 -36.04 -5.47 23.37
C GLU A 64 -35.27 -6.15 22.22
N ASN A 65 -35.96 -6.60 21.18
CA ASN A 65 -35.33 -7.21 20.02
C ASN A 65 -34.59 -6.16 19.17
N LEU A 66 -35.15 -4.94 19.06
CA LEU A 66 -34.51 -3.85 18.31
C LEU A 66 -33.23 -3.33 18.97
N ILE A 67 -33.12 -3.38 20.31
CA ILE A 67 -31.89 -3.00 21.03
C ILE A 67 -30.70 -3.83 20.56
N SER A 68 -30.87 -5.15 20.39
CA SER A 68 -29.81 -6.03 19.89
C SER A 68 -29.33 -5.65 18.49
N LEU A 69 -30.23 -5.17 17.63
CA LEU A 69 -29.93 -4.69 16.29
C LEU A 69 -29.22 -3.34 16.29
N LEU A 70 -29.57 -2.43 17.21
CA LEU A 70 -28.90 -1.14 17.37
C LEU A 70 -27.41 -1.32 17.71
N GLY A 71 -27.09 -2.33 18.53
CA GLY A 71 -25.73 -2.68 18.92
C GLY A 71 -24.78 -2.95 17.74
N LEU A 72 -25.32 -3.32 16.57
CA LEU A 72 -24.53 -3.56 15.35
C LEU A 72 -23.87 -2.29 14.77
N GLY A 73 -24.28 -1.08 15.20
CA GLY A 73 -23.65 0.17 14.78
C GLY A 73 -24.03 0.63 13.36
N GLU A 74 -25.02 0.00 12.74
CA GLU A 74 -25.40 0.26 11.34
C GLU A 74 -26.30 1.49 11.22
N SER A 75 -25.86 2.52 10.49
CA SER A 75 -26.62 3.77 10.33
C SER A 75 -28.08 3.58 9.90
N PRO A 76 -28.46 2.72 8.93
CA PRO A 76 -29.87 2.55 8.56
C PRO A 76 -30.76 2.07 9.73
N LEU A 77 -30.23 1.20 10.60
CA LEU A 77 -30.96 0.68 11.76
C LEU A 77 -31.10 1.76 12.84
N ILE A 78 -29.96 2.38 13.20
CA ILE A 78 -29.92 3.41 14.23
C ILE A 78 -30.74 4.61 13.81
N GLU A 79 -30.61 5.05 12.55
CA GLU A 79 -31.31 6.23 12.08
C GLU A 79 -32.83 6.04 12.04
N ARG A 80 -33.30 4.80 11.90
CA ARG A 80 -34.73 4.51 11.84
C ARG A 80 -35.35 4.26 13.21
N PHE A 81 -34.75 3.39 14.02
CA PHE A 81 -35.36 2.91 15.26
C PHE A 81 -34.99 3.77 16.47
N ALA A 82 -33.73 4.22 16.57
CA ALA A 82 -33.25 4.88 17.79
C ALA A 82 -34.01 6.18 18.11
N PRO A 83 -34.36 7.07 17.17
CA PRO A 83 -35.13 8.28 17.50
C PRO A 83 -36.46 7.97 18.17
N VAL A 84 -37.22 7.01 17.62
CA VAL A 84 -38.55 6.64 18.13
C VAL A 84 -38.42 6.03 19.53
N LEU A 85 -37.43 5.15 19.72
CA LEU A 85 -37.19 4.48 20.99
C LEU A 85 -36.71 5.47 22.06
N ILE A 86 -35.71 6.31 21.78
CA ILE A 86 -35.18 7.29 22.73
C ILE A 86 -36.27 8.26 23.19
N GLU A 87 -37.08 8.76 22.25
CA GLU A 87 -38.10 9.76 22.55
C GLU A 87 -39.26 9.18 23.39
N ASN A 88 -39.63 7.90 23.21
CA ASN A 88 -40.90 7.36 23.73
C ASN A 88 -40.82 6.12 24.64
N ILE A 89 -39.66 5.45 24.75
CA ILE A 89 -39.56 4.20 25.54
C ILE A 89 -39.62 4.45 27.06
N SER A 90 -39.87 3.40 27.85
CA SER A 90 -39.79 3.47 29.31
C SER A 90 -38.38 3.81 29.79
N GLU A 91 -38.27 4.40 30.98
CA GLU A 91 -36.99 4.79 31.57
C GLU A 91 -36.05 3.58 31.78
N GLU A 92 -36.61 2.41 32.10
CA GLU A 92 -35.87 1.15 32.31
C GLU A 92 -35.10 0.68 31.06
N LEU A 93 -35.67 0.88 29.86
CA LEU A 93 -35.06 0.45 28.60
C LEU A 93 -34.26 1.56 27.90
N LEU A 94 -34.32 2.80 28.40
CA LEU A 94 -33.66 3.94 27.78
C LEU A 94 -32.12 3.79 27.78
N TYR A 95 -31.53 3.37 28.90
CA TYR A 95 -30.09 3.16 28.99
C TYR A 95 -29.59 2.04 28.04
N PRO A 96 -30.22 0.85 27.99
CA PRO A 96 -29.94 -0.16 26.97
C PRO A 96 -30.01 0.33 25.52
N VAL A 97 -30.99 1.18 25.18
CA VAL A 97 -31.10 1.78 23.83
C VAL A 97 -29.91 2.71 23.55
N LEU A 98 -29.62 3.62 24.48
CA LEU A 98 -28.57 4.62 24.31
C LEU A 98 -27.17 4.00 24.25
N ILE A 99 -26.88 3.04 25.13
CA ILE A 99 -25.58 2.33 25.13
C ILE A 99 -25.39 1.54 23.85
N SER A 100 -26.44 0.87 23.34
CA SER A 100 -26.38 0.12 22.09
C SER A 100 -26.14 1.03 20.87
N CYS A 101 -26.54 2.30 20.94
CA CYS A 101 -26.30 3.27 19.88
C CYS A 101 -24.90 3.91 19.91
N THR A 102 -24.07 3.65 20.94
CA THR A 102 -22.72 4.25 21.05
C THR A 102 -21.77 3.85 19.93
N SER A 103 -21.99 2.70 19.30
CA SER A 103 -21.23 2.22 18.15
C SER A 103 -21.46 3.03 16.87
N ALA A 104 -22.36 4.01 16.87
CA ALA A 104 -22.62 4.90 15.74
C ALA A 104 -21.37 5.69 15.32
N LYS A 105 -20.83 5.39 14.13
CA LYS A 105 -19.61 6.06 13.62
C LYS A 105 -19.90 7.38 12.89
N VAL A 106 -21.10 7.55 12.35
CA VAL A 106 -21.44 8.65 11.44
C VAL A 106 -21.88 9.90 12.21
N LYS A 107 -21.28 11.05 11.90
CA LYS A 107 -21.60 12.36 12.51
C LYS A 107 -23.10 12.69 12.52
N LYS A 108 -23.79 12.44 11.39
CA LYS A 108 -25.24 12.67 11.26
C LYS A 108 -26.01 11.83 12.29
N THR A 109 -25.70 10.54 12.38
CA THR A 109 -26.34 9.60 13.31
C THR A 109 -26.10 10.00 14.77
N LYS A 110 -24.84 10.30 15.15
CA LYS A 110 -24.49 10.79 16.50
C LYS A 110 -25.28 12.03 16.91
N LYS A 111 -25.34 13.04 16.02
CA LYS A 111 -26.13 14.25 16.26
C LYS A 111 -27.62 13.96 16.45
N MET A 112 -28.16 13.06 15.64
CA MET A 112 -29.57 12.70 15.72
C MET A 112 -29.91 12.01 17.04
N LEU A 113 -29.04 11.13 17.55
CA LEU A 113 -29.19 10.50 18.87
C LEU A 113 -29.24 11.55 19.97
N LEU A 114 -28.27 12.48 20.00
CA LEU A 114 -28.23 13.57 20.99
C LEU A 114 -29.46 14.48 20.88
N HIS A 115 -29.92 14.78 19.66
CA HIS A 115 -31.13 15.57 19.45
C HIS A 115 -32.40 14.85 19.91
N SER A 116 -32.53 13.55 19.67
CA SER A 116 -33.66 12.76 20.16
C SER A 116 -33.66 12.67 21.69
N ALA A 117 -32.49 12.51 22.31
CA ALA A 117 -32.36 12.56 23.77
C ALA A 117 -32.76 13.94 24.34
N LEU A 118 -32.38 15.03 23.67
CA LEU A 118 -32.74 16.41 24.06
C LEU A 118 -34.24 16.72 24.00
N LYS A 119 -35.03 15.98 23.21
CA LYS A 119 -36.49 16.17 23.14
C LYS A 119 -37.23 15.48 24.29
N ARG A 120 -36.57 14.59 25.02
CA ARG A 120 -37.17 13.83 26.11
C ARG A 120 -37.13 14.63 27.40
N GLU A 121 -38.13 14.42 28.26
CA GLU A 121 -38.07 14.85 29.65
C GLU A 121 -36.87 14.21 30.39
N LYS A 122 -36.32 14.95 31.36
CA LYS A 122 -35.19 14.50 32.18
C LYS A 122 -35.53 13.17 32.89
N PRO A 123 -34.69 12.11 32.73
CA PRO A 123 -34.82 10.89 33.51
C PRO A 123 -34.64 11.14 35.02
N LYS A 124 -35.34 10.39 35.87
CA LYS A 124 -35.16 10.37 37.32
C LYS A 124 -33.75 9.91 37.68
N SER A 125 -33.18 8.97 36.93
CA SER A 125 -31.81 8.49 37.11
C SER A 125 -30.81 9.10 36.11
N ALA A 126 -30.92 10.40 35.83
CA ALA A 126 -30.06 11.10 34.86
C ALA A 126 -28.55 10.88 35.05
N ASN A 127 -28.07 10.69 36.29
CA ASN A 127 -26.66 10.43 36.56
C ASN A 127 -26.16 9.08 36.03
N ASP A 128 -27.04 8.09 35.85
CA ASP A 128 -26.66 6.77 35.30
C ASP A 128 -26.20 6.89 33.84
N PHE A 129 -26.57 7.98 33.17
CA PHE A 129 -26.19 8.27 31.77
C PHE A 129 -24.88 9.05 31.65
N ALA A 130 -24.20 9.37 32.76
CA ALA A 130 -22.95 10.14 32.75
C ALA A 130 -21.85 9.45 31.94
N GLU A 131 -21.66 8.14 32.12
CA GLU A 131 -20.67 7.34 31.37
C GLU A 131 -20.97 7.35 29.87
N TRP A 132 -22.23 7.14 29.49
CA TRP A 132 -22.65 7.20 28.09
C TRP A 132 -22.41 8.59 27.47
N LEU A 133 -22.73 9.65 28.22
CA LEU A 133 -22.59 11.03 27.75
C LEU A 133 -21.13 11.47 27.65
N SER A 134 -20.26 10.95 28.52
CA SER A 134 -18.82 11.22 28.51
C SER A 134 -18.18 10.90 27.15
N LEU A 135 -18.63 9.82 26.49
CA LEU A 135 -18.18 9.42 25.16
C LEU A 135 -18.43 10.50 24.09
N TYR A 136 -19.53 11.25 24.22
CA TYR A 136 -19.88 12.32 23.28
C TYR A 136 -19.30 13.68 23.69
N LEU A 137 -19.10 13.91 24.99
CA LEU A 137 -18.39 15.09 25.51
C LEU A 137 -16.92 15.11 25.07
N GLN A 138 -16.30 13.93 24.98
CA GLN A 138 -14.93 13.73 24.49
C GLN A 138 -14.84 13.60 22.95
N ASP A 139 -15.95 13.80 22.21
CA ASP A 139 -15.95 13.70 20.75
C ASP A 139 -15.15 14.85 20.11
N GLU A 140 -14.26 14.51 19.16
CA GLU A 140 -13.43 15.51 18.46
C GLU A 140 -14.24 16.56 17.69
N ASP A 141 -15.45 16.22 17.28
CA ASP A 141 -16.31 17.17 16.60
C ASP A 141 -16.95 18.12 17.62
N LYS A 142 -16.47 19.37 17.65
CA LYS A 142 -16.99 20.43 18.53
C LYS A 142 -18.52 20.59 18.48
N SER A 143 -19.14 20.26 17.35
CA SER A 143 -20.60 20.34 17.23
C SER A 143 -21.34 19.13 17.80
N ILE A 144 -20.67 18.00 18.03
CA ILE A 144 -21.18 16.86 18.81
C ILE A 144 -20.92 17.11 20.29
N ALA A 145 -19.69 17.46 20.67
CA ALA A 145 -19.34 17.78 22.06
C ALA A 145 -20.25 18.88 22.63
N GLY A 146 -20.47 19.98 21.89
CA GLY A 146 -21.39 21.04 22.32
C GLY A 146 -22.86 20.61 22.40
N LEU A 147 -23.30 19.61 21.63
CA LEU A 147 -24.65 19.02 21.80
C LEU A 147 -24.72 18.13 23.04
N ALA A 148 -23.65 17.39 23.34
CA ALA A 148 -23.54 16.58 24.55
C ALA A 148 -23.50 17.46 25.80
N GLU A 149 -22.77 18.58 25.80
CA GLU A 149 -22.78 19.59 26.87
C GLU A 149 -24.18 20.16 27.09
N LYS A 150 -24.88 20.50 25.99
CA LYS A 150 -26.26 20.99 26.08
C LYS A 150 -27.19 19.93 26.70
N LEU A 151 -27.01 18.66 26.35
CA LEU A 151 -27.77 17.55 26.92
C LEU A 151 -27.44 17.36 28.42
N ALA A 152 -26.17 17.39 28.80
CA ALA A 152 -25.72 17.32 30.19
C ALA A 152 -26.36 18.40 31.05
N LEU A 153 -26.37 19.64 30.56
CA LEU A 153 -27.03 20.77 31.22
C LEU A 153 -28.55 20.56 31.33
N SER A 154 -29.20 20.09 30.26
CA SER A 154 -30.65 19.85 30.26
C SER A 154 -31.08 18.74 31.22
N TRP A 155 -30.25 17.71 31.39
CA TRP A 155 -30.51 16.60 32.31
C TRP A 155 -29.90 16.83 33.70
N GLY A 156 -29.15 17.92 33.91
CA GLY A 156 -28.51 18.27 35.17
C GLY A 156 -27.44 17.26 35.62
N ILE A 157 -26.71 16.69 34.66
CA ILE A 157 -25.57 15.80 34.90
C ILE A 157 -24.34 16.67 35.20
N ALA A 158 -23.64 16.40 36.30
CA ALA A 158 -22.41 17.10 36.65
C ALA A 158 -21.32 16.80 35.60
N LEU A 159 -20.85 17.85 34.93
CA LEU A 159 -19.71 17.77 34.01
C LEU A 159 -18.42 17.82 34.82
N GLU A 160 -17.99 16.69 35.37
CA GLU A 160 -16.60 16.55 35.75
C GLU A 160 -15.81 16.38 34.45
N GLN A 161 -15.20 17.48 33.98
CA GLN A 161 -14.12 17.36 33.00
C GLN A 161 -12.98 16.66 33.72
N GLU A 162 -12.89 15.34 33.59
CA GLU A 162 -11.61 14.68 33.71
C GLU A 162 -10.70 15.28 32.63
N GLU A 163 -9.89 16.26 33.01
CA GLU A 163 -8.67 16.56 32.28
C GLU A 163 -7.91 15.24 32.22
N SER A 164 -7.95 14.58 31.07
CA SER A 164 -7.20 13.35 30.83
C SER A 164 -5.71 13.70 30.85
N THR A 165 -5.16 13.93 32.03
CA THR A 165 -3.73 13.88 32.29
C THR A 165 -3.38 12.41 32.18
N LYS A 166 -3.26 11.91 30.95
CA LYS A 166 -2.66 10.60 30.70
C LYS A 166 -1.32 10.64 31.42
N GLU A 167 -1.19 9.88 32.50
CA GLU A 167 0.08 9.74 33.20
C GLU A 167 1.16 9.35 32.19
N LEU A 168 2.27 10.08 32.17
CA LEU A 168 3.36 9.85 31.23
C LEU A 168 3.96 8.46 31.50
N ARG A 169 3.93 7.61 30.47
CA ARG A 169 4.25 6.18 30.55
C ARG A 169 5.73 5.90 30.25
N GLY A 170 6.46 6.88 29.72
CA GLY A 170 7.85 6.69 29.30
C GLY A 170 7.93 5.81 28.04
N LEU A 171 7.17 6.19 27.01
CA LEU A 171 7.05 5.42 25.76
C LEU A 171 8.27 5.55 24.84
N TRP A 172 9.12 6.56 25.08
CA TRP A 172 10.39 6.72 24.39
C TRP A 172 11.48 5.87 25.05
N ARG A 173 12.06 4.95 24.30
CA ARG A 173 13.15 4.07 24.75
C ARG A 173 14.36 4.16 23.82
N GLU A 174 15.54 4.04 24.41
CA GLU A 174 16.75 3.79 23.64
C GLU A 174 16.65 2.43 22.93
N SER A 175 17.23 2.35 21.73
CA SER A 175 17.28 1.10 21.00
C SER A 175 18.14 0.08 21.76
N PRO A 176 17.66 -1.14 22.00
CA PRO A 176 18.47 -2.20 22.59
C PRO A 176 19.72 -2.49 21.76
N LYS A 177 20.74 -3.07 22.40
CA LYS A 177 21.92 -3.53 21.68
C LYS A 177 21.55 -4.68 20.75
N LEU A 178 22.19 -4.70 19.58
CA LEU A 178 22.06 -5.81 18.64
C LEU A 178 22.48 -7.11 19.34
N TRP A 179 21.60 -8.10 19.28
CA TRP A 179 21.84 -9.41 19.87
C TRP A 179 22.90 -10.22 19.12
N GLU A 180 23.43 -11.24 19.79
CA GLU A 180 24.23 -12.28 19.15
C GLU A 180 23.32 -13.44 18.76
N VAL A 181 23.40 -13.86 17.50
CA VAL A 181 22.53 -14.92 16.99
C VAL A 181 22.95 -16.28 17.56
N PRO A 182 22.05 -17.04 18.20
CA PRO A 182 22.34 -18.37 18.69
C PRO A 182 22.72 -19.33 17.57
N ARG A 183 23.51 -20.35 17.93
CA ARG A 183 23.85 -21.46 17.04
C ARG A 183 22.61 -22.30 16.77
N PHE A 184 22.51 -22.81 15.56
CA PHE A 184 21.48 -23.76 15.17
C PHE A 184 21.59 -25.03 16.03
N SER A 185 20.46 -25.53 16.50
CA SER A 185 20.35 -26.79 17.23
C SER A 185 19.34 -27.70 16.55
N LEU A 186 19.67 -28.99 16.41
CA LEU A 186 18.76 -30.01 15.90
C LEU A 186 17.60 -30.30 16.88
N GLY A 187 17.78 -29.99 18.17
CA GLY A 187 16.85 -30.42 19.22
C GLY A 187 17.09 -31.86 19.65
N GLU A 188 16.06 -32.50 20.19
CA GLU A 188 16.12 -33.90 20.62
C GLU A 188 16.07 -34.83 19.40
N GLU A 189 17.10 -35.68 19.24
CA GLU A 189 17.21 -36.63 18.12
C GLU A 189 16.29 -37.87 18.32
N THR A 190 14.99 -37.66 18.52
CA THR A 190 14.01 -38.71 18.81
C THR A 190 12.87 -38.76 17.78
N ALA A 191 12.32 -39.96 17.60
CA ALA A 191 11.11 -40.21 16.81
C ALA A 191 9.89 -39.38 17.30
N GLU A 192 9.82 -39.10 18.59
CA GLU A 192 8.77 -38.28 19.22
C GLU A 192 8.92 -36.81 18.81
N SER A 193 10.13 -36.24 18.93
CA SER A 193 10.39 -34.85 18.51
C SER A 193 10.09 -34.63 17.02
N LEU A 194 10.40 -35.61 16.17
CA LEU A 194 10.05 -35.57 14.75
C LEU A 194 8.53 -35.53 14.54
N THR A 195 7.77 -36.28 15.33
CA THR A 195 6.29 -36.31 15.27
C THR A 195 5.68 -34.99 15.72
N ASP A 196 6.22 -34.38 16.78
CA ASP A 196 5.79 -33.08 17.28
C ASP A 196 6.02 -31.97 16.26
N MET A 197 7.18 -31.95 15.59
CA MET A 197 7.45 -30.99 14.52
C MET A 197 6.48 -31.15 13.34
N VAL A 198 6.12 -32.39 12.97
CA VAL A 198 5.10 -32.63 11.93
C VAL A 198 3.75 -32.04 12.33
N ALA A 199 3.33 -32.17 13.59
CA ALA A 199 2.07 -31.59 14.05
C ALA A 199 2.07 -30.06 13.86
N LEU A 200 3.15 -29.39 14.31
CA LEU A 200 3.31 -27.93 14.15
C LEU A 200 3.32 -27.49 12.68
N LEU A 201 4.00 -28.24 11.80
CA LEU A 201 4.08 -27.93 10.38
C LEU A 201 2.79 -28.25 9.63
N SER A 202 2.02 -29.25 10.07
CA SER A 202 0.76 -29.64 9.44
C SER A 202 -0.37 -28.65 9.74
N ASP A 203 -0.28 -27.93 10.86
CA ASP A 203 -1.21 -26.85 11.21
C ASP A 203 -0.95 -25.56 10.41
N ARG A 204 0.19 -25.45 9.72
CA ARG A 204 0.50 -24.30 8.86
C ARG A 204 -0.32 -24.35 7.58
N LYS A 205 -0.93 -23.21 7.21
CA LYS A 205 -1.59 -23.06 5.91
C LYS A 205 -0.62 -22.80 4.76
N GLU A 206 0.52 -22.20 5.05
CA GLU A 206 1.54 -21.83 4.07
C GLU A 206 2.88 -22.49 4.37
N CYS A 207 3.60 -22.87 3.32
CA CYS A 207 4.96 -23.36 3.46
C CYS A 207 5.92 -22.18 3.53
N VAL A 208 6.48 -21.96 4.71
CA VAL A 208 7.54 -20.98 4.95
C VAL A 208 8.77 -21.73 5.43
N GLU A 209 9.85 -21.66 4.66
CA GLU A 209 11.16 -22.24 5.00
C GLU A 209 11.88 -21.39 6.07
N ASP A 210 11.33 -21.40 7.28
CA ASP A 210 11.88 -20.78 8.49
C ASP A 210 12.76 -21.76 9.28
N LEU A 211 13.26 -21.31 10.45
CA LEU A 211 14.10 -22.12 11.33
C LEU A 211 13.45 -23.48 11.69
N LEU A 212 12.15 -23.49 12.02
CA LEU A 212 11.46 -24.73 12.39
C LEU A 212 11.42 -25.71 11.21
N PHE A 213 11.18 -25.22 10.00
CA PHE A 213 11.16 -26.05 8.81
C PHE A 213 12.54 -26.66 8.50
N GLU A 214 13.62 -25.89 8.65
CA GLU A 214 14.98 -26.41 8.46
C GLU A 214 15.41 -27.38 9.57
N GLN A 215 14.99 -27.14 10.83
CA GLN A 215 15.17 -28.11 11.92
C GLN A 215 14.49 -29.43 11.61
N PHE A 216 13.23 -29.38 11.15
CA PHE A 216 12.48 -30.55 10.74
C PHE A 216 13.18 -31.33 9.61
N LEU A 217 13.62 -30.65 8.54
CA LEU A 217 14.31 -31.32 7.44
C LEU A 217 15.61 -32.00 7.89
N ALA A 218 16.41 -31.31 8.72
CA ALA A 218 17.67 -31.84 9.21
C ALA A 218 17.45 -33.04 10.14
N LEU A 219 16.48 -32.95 11.07
CA LEU A 219 16.12 -34.03 11.99
C LEU A 219 15.53 -35.25 11.25
N ALA A 220 14.62 -35.02 10.31
CA ALA A 220 14.02 -36.07 9.50
C ALA A 220 15.09 -36.84 8.70
N ASN A 221 16.01 -36.12 8.05
CA ASN A 221 17.12 -36.75 7.33
C ASN A 221 18.04 -37.52 8.29
N HIS A 222 18.37 -36.94 9.44
CA HIS A 222 19.25 -37.55 10.42
C HIS A 222 18.71 -38.88 10.97
N ILE A 223 17.44 -38.91 11.38
CA ILE A 223 16.79 -40.14 11.86
C ILE A 223 16.66 -41.15 10.71
N ALA A 224 16.25 -40.71 9.52
CA ALA A 224 16.10 -41.59 8.37
C ALA A 224 17.42 -42.21 7.89
N TYR A 225 18.53 -41.48 8.00
CA TYR A 225 19.87 -41.95 7.65
C TYR A 225 20.35 -43.04 8.62
N LYS A 226 20.08 -42.89 9.92
CA LYS A 226 20.39 -43.90 10.95
C LYS A 226 19.45 -45.11 10.88
N ASN A 227 18.14 -44.86 10.76
CA ASN A 227 17.09 -45.86 10.78
C ASN A 227 15.87 -45.42 9.95
N PRO A 228 15.79 -45.81 8.67
CA PRO A 228 14.73 -45.35 7.77
C PRO A 228 13.33 -45.84 8.19
N GLU A 229 13.22 -47.02 8.80
CA GLU A 229 11.91 -47.54 9.22
C GLU A 229 11.35 -46.78 10.43
N GLU A 230 12.21 -46.37 11.37
CA GLU A 230 11.81 -45.51 12.49
C GLU A 230 11.32 -44.15 12.00
N ALA A 231 12.06 -43.51 11.09
CA ALA A 231 11.63 -42.26 10.48
C ALA A 231 10.29 -42.39 9.75
N LYS A 232 10.10 -43.46 8.96
CA LYS A 232 8.82 -43.73 8.28
C LYS A 232 7.69 -43.84 9.28
N MET A 233 7.87 -44.62 10.35
CA MET A 233 6.85 -44.81 11.39
C MET A 233 6.42 -43.49 12.06
N SER A 234 7.38 -42.61 12.39
CA SER A 234 7.08 -41.26 12.93
C SER A 234 6.32 -40.37 11.95
N LEU A 235 6.56 -40.53 10.65
CA LEU A 235 5.98 -39.67 9.61
C LEU A 235 4.66 -40.21 9.02
N LEU A 236 4.18 -41.39 9.45
CA LEU A 236 2.91 -41.97 8.99
C LEU A 236 1.68 -41.10 9.29
N GLY A 237 1.78 -40.22 10.29
CA GLY A 237 0.72 -39.28 10.65
C GLY A 237 0.44 -38.20 9.59
N ILE A 238 1.37 -37.96 8.65
CA ILE A 238 1.20 -36.97 7.59
C ILE A 238 0.03 -37.39 6.67
N PRO A 239 -0.99 -36.54 6.46
CA PRO A 239 -2.12 -36.85 5.57
C PRO A 239 -1.69 -37.16 4.14
N ASN A 240 -2.33 -38.14 3.50
CA ASN A 240 -2.05 -38.53 2.11
C ASN A 240 -2.89 -37.74 1.08
N SER A 241 -3.19 -36.47 1.36
CA SER A 241 -3.91 -35.58 0.44
C SER A 241 -2.92 -34.94 -0.54
N ASP A 242 -3.26 -34.90 -1.83
CA ASP A 242 -2.44 -34.31 -2.90
C ASP A 242 -2.29 -32.76 -2.83
N SER A 243 -2.73 -32.14 -1.73
CA SER A 243 -2.77 -30.68 -1.56
C SER A 243 -2.06 -30.15 -0.30
N GLY A 244 -1.28 -30.98 0.40
CA GLY A 244 -0.60 -30.59 1.65
C GLY A 244 0.89 -30.29 1.47
N ILE A 245 1.47 -29.39 2.28
CA ILE A 245 2.90 -29.00 2.23
C ILE A 245 3.85 -30.21 2.31
N LEU A 246 3.48 -31.19 3.14
CA LEU A 246 4.29 -32.38 3.44
C LEU A 246 3.85 -33.62 2.63
N TRP A 247 2.98 -33.47 1.64
CA TRP A 247 2.35 -34.62 0.96
C TRP A 247 3.37 -35.60 0.34
N THR A 248 4.41 -35.07 -0.33
CA THR A 248 5.49 -35.88 -0.93
C THR A 248 6.21 -36.71 0.14
N LEU A 249 6.48 -36.13 1.30
CA LEU A 249 7.10 -36.84 2.42
C LEU A 249 6.16 -37.89 3.01
N GLY A 250 4.86 -37.60 3.11
CA GLY A 250 3.85 -38.57 3.54
C GLY A 250 3.74 -39.79 2.62
N ARG A 251 3.99 -39.63 1.32
CA ARG A 251 4.08 -40.74 0.36
C ARG A 251 5.37 -41.54 0.52
N TRP A 252 6.50 -40.86 0.70
CA TRP A 252 7.78 -41.51 1.02
C TRP A 252 7.67 -42.36 2.29
N ALA A 253 7.06 -41.82 3.36
CA ALA A 253 6.85 -42.52 4.62
C ALA A 253 6.07 -43.84 4.46
N ARG A 254 5.13 -43.88 3.50
CA ARG A 254 4.31 -45.06 3.18
C ARG A 254 4.93 -46.01 2.17
N GLY A 255 6.13 -45.72 1.67
CA GLY A 255 6.79 -46.49 0.61
C GLY A 255 6.04 -46.45 -0.72
N ILE A 256 5.25 -45.41 -0.96
CA ILE A 256 4.52 -45.25 -2.23
C ILE A 256 5.50 -44.73 -3.28
N GLU A 257 5.59 -45.43 -4.41
CA GLU A 257 6.41 -45.01 -5.54
C GLU A 257 5.95 -43.66 -6.08
N MET A 258 6.91 -42.76 -6.34
CA MET A 258 6.66 -41.42 -6.83
C MET A 258 7.45 -41.19 -8.12
N ARG A 259 6.83 -40.48 -9.08
CA ARG A 259 7.51 -40.12 -10.34
C ARG A 259 8.70 -39.19 -10.08
N PRO A 260 9.79 -39.26 -10.86
CA PRO A 260 10.88 -38.29 -10.79
C PRO A 260 10.39 -36.85 -10.90
N VAL A 261 11.10 -35.92 -10.27
CA VAL A 261 10.82 -34.49 -10.42
C VAL A 261 11.33 -34.04 -11.77
N GLU A 262 10.43 -33.82 -12.71
CA GLU A 262 10.78 -33.31 -14.05
C GLU A 262 10.75 -31.78 -14.08
N GLU A 263 11.77 -31.20 -14.73
CA GLU A 263 11.82 -29.78 -15.10
C GLU A 263 10.84 -29.50 -16.25
N SER A 264 10.29 -28.29 -16.30
CA SER A 264 9.40 -27.88 -17.37
C SER A 264 10.20 -27.66 -18.66
N ARG A 265 9.67 -28.13 -19.80
CA ARG A 265 10.28 -27.94 -21.13
C ARG A 265 9.30 -27.21 -22.03
N GLN A 266 9.61 -25.96 -22.34
CA GLN A 266 8.86 -25.18 -23.31
C GLN A 266 9.51 -25.30 -24.69
N ARG A 267 8.71 -25.64 -25.70
CA ARG A 267 9.15 -25.72 -27.10
C ARG A 267 8.57 -24.53 -27.84
N PHE A 268 9.41 -23.75 -28.49
CA PHE A 268 8.99 -22.64 -29.34
C PHE A 268 9.75 -22.66 -30.66
N TRP A 269 9.07 -22.19 -31.70
CA TRP A 269 9.63 -22.15 -33.05
C TRP A 269 10.14 -20.74 -33.34
N GLN A 270 11.42 -20.62 -33.70
CA GLN A 270 12.00 -19.39 -34.24
C GLN A 270 12.35 -19.61 -35.71
N GLY A 271 11.41 -19.28 -36.59
CA GLY A 271 11.46 -19.68 -38.00
C GLY A 271 11.30 -21.21 -38.13
N GLU A 272 12.20 -21.87 -38.85
CA GLU A 272 12.23 -23.34 -39.02
C GLU A 272 12.97 -24.08 -37.89
N LYS A 273 13.53 -23.36 -36.90
CA LYS A 273 14.26 -23.97 -35.78
C LYS A 273 13.36 -24.14 -34.55
N GLU A 274 13.23 -25.39 -34.08
CA GLU A 274 12.68 -25.70 -32.76
C GLU A 274 13.72 -25.32 -31.70
N ILE A 275 13.34 -24.46 -30.77
CA ILE A 275 14.13 -24.12 -29.59
C ILE A 275 13.39 -24.69 -28.38
N VAL A 276 14.11 -25.49 -27.59
CA VAL A 276 13.61 -26.01 -26.32
C VAL A 276 14.24 -25.19 -25.20
N LYS A 277 13.43 -24.44 -24.44
CA LYS A 277 13.88 -23.77 -23.21
C LYS A 277 13.42 -24.60 -22.01
N ILE A 278 14.37 -24.96 -21.17
CA ILE A 278 14.10 -25.58 -19.89
C ILE A 278 13.72 -24.46 -18.93
N GLU A 279 12.58 -24.62 -18.28
CA GLU A 279 12.12 -23.77 -17.20
C GLU A 279 12.35 -24.54 -15.90
N TYR A 280 13.36 -24.07 -15.16
CA TYR A 280 13.76 -24.69 -13.90
C TYR A 280 12.80 -24.31 -12.78
N ARG A 281 12.47 -25.27 -11.92
CA ARG A 281 11.71 -24.96 -10.70
C ARG A 281 12.55 -24.13 -9.73
N GLU A 282 11.86 -23.27 -8.98
CA GLU A 282 12.44 -22.41 -7.94
C GLU A 282 13.20 -23.22 -6.87
N LEU A 283 14.27 -22.61 -6.35
CA LEU A 283 15.30 -23.27 -5.53
C LEU A 283 14.73 -24.04 -4.32
N LEU A 284 13.95 -23.36 -3.46
CA LEU A 284 13.39 -23.98 -2.25
C LEU A 284 12.42 -25.11 -2.58
N THR A 285 11.56 -24.91 -3.58
CA THR A 285 10.60 -25.92 -4.04
C THR A 285 11.32 -27.16 -4.58
N MET A 286 12.33 -26.98 -5.43
CA MET A 286 13.08 -28.10 -5.99
C MET A 286 13.84 -28.85 -4.90
N ARG A 287 14.55 -28.13 -4.02
CA ARG A 287 15.26 -28.74 -2.89
C ARG A 287 14.31 -29.56 -2.02
N ARG A 288 13.19 -28.98 -1.60
CA ARG A 288 12.20 -29.64 -0.73
C ARG A 288 11.66 -30.93 -1.36
N GLU A 289 11.20 -30.85 -2.61
CA GLU A 289 10.65 -32.02 -3.31
C GLU A 289 11.67 -33.16 -3.46
N LEU A 290 12.93 -32.82 -3.73
CA LEU A 290 13.99 -33.80 -3.91
C LEU A 290 14.40 -34.45 -2.57
N LEU A 291 14.51 -33.65 -1.51
CA LEU A 291 14.79 -34.15 -0.16
C LEU A 291 13.68 -35.07 0.33
N PHE A 292 12.41 -34.73 0.13
CA PHE A 292 11.29 -35.59 0.52
C PHE A 292 11.29 -36.96 -0.18
N ARG A 293 11.89 -37.07 -1.37
CA ARG A 293 12.00 -38.34 -2.12
C ARG A 293 13.24 -39.14 -1.77
N THR A 294 14.29 -38.46 -1.31
CA THR A 294 15.61 -39.01 -1.04
C THR A 294 15.93 -39.03 0.46
N MET A 295 14.91 -38.92 1.31
CA MET A 295 15.10 -38.81 2.75
C MET A 295 15.89 -40.00 3.30
N GLY A 296 16.92 -39.72 4.10
CA GLY A 296 17.82 -40.72 4.65
C GLY A 296 18.90 -41.24 3.70
N GLN A 297 19.04 -40.67 2.49
CA GLN A 297 20.16 -41.00 1.60
C GLN A 297 21.43 -40.18 1.89
N TRP A 298 21.30 -39.08 2.64
CA TRP A 298 22.38 -38.11 2.84
C TRP A 298 22.88 -38.15 4.29
N PRO A 299 24.21 -38.14 4.53
CA PRO A 299 24.76 -38.16 5.89
C PRO A 299 24.40 -36.90 6.68
N CYS A 300 24.27 -35.77 5.98
CA CYS A 300 23.76 -34.49 6.49
C CYS A 300 23.29 -33.64 5.30
N LEU A 301 22.52 -32.59 5.54
CA LEU A 301 22.16 -31.62 4.49
C LEU A 301 23.17 -30.48 4.50
N LEU A 302 23.73 -30.12 3.35
CA LEU A 302 24.73 -29.06 3.23
C LEU A 302 24.14 -27.70 3.63
N SER A 303 22.87 -27.46 3.28
CA SER A 303 22.21 -26.18 3.56
C SER A 303 21.56 -26.09 4.94
N THR A 304 21.81 -27.05 5.84
CA THR A 304 21.39 -26.92 7.25
C THR A 304 21.96 -25.63 7.83
N PRO A 305 21.19 -24.78 8.52
CA PRO A 305 21.75 -23.56 9.10
C PRO A 305 22.87 -23.83 10.11
N SER A 306 23.79 -22.87 10.25
CA SER A 306 24.74 -22.80 11.37
C SER A 306 24.21 -21.98 12.53
N PHE A 307 23.29 -21.06 12.23
CA PHE A 307 22.71 -20.10 13.17
C PHE A 307 21.19 -20.01 12.99
N GLU A 308 20.50 -19.50 14.01
CA GLU A 308 19.03 -19.36 14.00
C GLU A 308 18.49 -18.39 12.92
N ASP A 309 19.35 -17.55 12.35
CA ASP A 309 19.03 -16.63 11.26
C ASP A 309 19.04 -17.29 9.86
N LEU A 310 19.28 -18.61 9.78
CA LEU A 310 19.46 -19.42 8.56
C LEU A 310 20.84 -19.30 7.89
N SER A 311 21.72 -18.43 8.36
CA SER A 311 23.08 -18.32 7.78
C SER A 311 23.94 -19.53 8.12
N ILE A 312 24.94 -19.77 7.27
CA ILE A 312 25.89 -20.89 7.37
C ILE A 312 27.30 -20.33 7.50
N SER A 313 28.05 -20.80 8.50
CA SER A 313 29.50 -20.54 8.60
C SER A 313 30.26 -21.49 7.68
N ILE A 314 31.39 -21.04 7.14
CA ILE A 314 32.23 -21.87 6.25
C ILE A 314 32.77 -23.10 6.97
N GLU A 315 33.05 -23.02 8.27
CA GLU A 315 33.55 -24.12 9.09
C GLU A 315 32.57 -25.29 9.09
N ASP A 316 31.33 -25.03 9.49
CA ASP A 316 30.26 -26.04 9.50
C ASP A 316 29.98 -26.59 8.10
N PHE A 317 30.06 -25.73 7.07
CA PHE A 317 29.88 -26.16 5.70
C PHE A 317 30.99 -27.14 5.26
N LEU A 318 32.25 -26.84 5.55
CA LEU A 318 33.39 -27.72 5.28
C LEU A 318 33.36 -29.00 6.12
N GLU A 319 32.88 -28.93 7.37
CA GLU A 319 32.69 -30.10 8.23
C GLU A 319 31.68 -31.07 7.60
N ARG A 320 30.55 -30.55 7.11
CA ARG A 320 29.54 -31.37 6.41
C ARG A 320 30.10 -32.00 5.14
N LEU A 321 30.85 -31.25 4.34
CA LEU A 321 31.53 -31.82 3.17
C LEU A 321 32.53 -32.93 3.54
N SER A 322 33.20 -32.78 4.68
CA SER A 322 34.12 -33.81 5.20
C SER A 322 33.38 -35.08 5.61
N LEU A 323 32.14 -34.99 6.11
CA LEU A 323 31.28 -36.15 6.40
C LEU A 323 30.93 -36.92 5.13
N TYR A 324 30.57 -36.24 4.04
CA TYR A 324 30.32 -36.88 2.74
C TYR A 324 31.54 -37.69 2.28
N ARG A 325 32.75 -37.13 2.42
CA ARG A 325 34.00 -37.83 2.08
C ARG A 325 34.28 -39.02 3.00
N ALA A 326 34.08 -38.87 4.31
CA ALA A 326 34.27 -39.94 5.28
C ALA A 326 33.34 -41.14 4.98
N GLU A 327 32.10 -40.85 4.58
CA GLU A 327 31.09 -41.84 4.15
C GLU A 327 31.23 -42.27 2.68
N LYS A 328 32.31 -41.85 2.00
CA LYS A 328 32.69 -42.23 0.62
C LYS A 328 31.64 -41.88 -0.45
N PHE A 329 30.90 -40.79 -0.25
CA PHE A 329 30.07 -40.22 -1.32
C PHE A 329 30.96 -39.71 -2.46
N SER A 330 30.45 -39.77 -3.68
CA SER A 330 31.13 -39.24 -4.87
C SER A 330 30.48 -37.95 -5.38
N TYR A 331 29.36 -37.52 -4.80
CA TYR A 331 28.63 -36.34 -5.25
C TYR A 331 27.75 -35.73 -4.15
N VAL A 332 27.30 -34.51 -4.42
CA VAL A 332 26.31 -33.75 -3.64
C VAL A 332 25.14 -33.34 -4.54
N MET A 333 23.98 -33.09 -3.94
CA MET A 333 22.78 -32.66 -4.70
C MET A 333 22.84 -31.16 -5.02
N GLU A 334 22.59 -30.83 -6.28
CA GLU A 334 22.66 -29.46 -6.78
C GLU A 334 21.76 -28.47 -6.01
N PRO A 335 20.44 -28.70 -5.78
CA PRO A 335 19.60 -27.71 -5.12
C PRO A 335 19.97 -27.45 -3.66
N ASP A 336 20.45 -28.46 -2.95
CA ASP A 336 20.92 -28.33 -1.56
C ASP A 336 22.26 -27.59 -1.50
N LEU A 337 23.17 -27.88 -2.44
CA LEU A 337 24.40 -27.10 -2.60
C LEU A 337 24.11 -25.63 -2.93
N GLN A 338 23.25 -25.35 -3.91
CA GLN A 338 22.90 -23.97 -4.28
C GLN A 338 22.34 -23.20 -3.08
N LEU A 339 21.41 -23.77 -2.31
CA LEU A 339 20.87 -23.11 -1.11
C LEU A 339 21.92 -22.92 -0.01
N ALA A 340 22.85 -23.87 0.14
CA ALA A 340 23.94 -23.72 1.10
C ALA A 340 24.83 -22.52 0.73
N LEU A 341 25.18 -22.37 -0.56
CA LEU A 341 26.00 -21.27 -1.05
C LEU A 341 25.34 -19.91 -0.84
N THR A 342 24.03 -19.77 -1.08
CA THR A 342 23.32 -18.49 -0.86
C THR A 342 23.21 -18.10 0.61
N ARG A 343 23.32 -19.07 1.53
CA ARG A 343 23.30 -18.87 2.99
C ARG A 343 24.68 -18.71 3.62
N LEU A 344 25.77 -18.92 2.88
CA LEU A 344 27.12 -18.74 3.40
C LEU A 344 27.34 -17.29 3.85
N ASP A 345 27.82 -17.12 5.07
CA ASP A 345 28.25 -15.81 5.56
C ASP A 345 29.60 -15.44 4.97
N THR A 346 29.57 -14.72 3.86
CA THR A 346 30.77 -14.31 3.13
C THR A 346 31.41 -13.00 3.62
N GLU A 347 30.73 -12.27 4.51
CA GLU A 347 31.16 -10.96 5.00
C GLU A 347 32.22 -11.06 6.09
N THR A 348 32.32 -12.22 6.74
CA THR A 348 33.29 -12.48 7.82
C THR A 348 34.67 -12.90 7.30
N PHE A 349 34.83 -13.13 5.99
CA PHE A 349 36.11 -13.57 5.41
C PHE A 349 37.10 -12.41 5.20
N SER A 350 38.31 -12.53 5.76
CA SER A 350 39.46 -11.77 5.27
C SER A 350 39.99 -12.34 3.93
N GLN A 351 40.84 -11.60 3.21
CA GLN A 351 41.49 -12.12 2.00
C GLN A 351 42.37 -13.34 2.29
N GLU A 352 43.00 -13.40 3.48
CA GLU A 352 43.87 -14.49 3.89
C GLU A 352 43.05 -15.76 4.18
N ASP A 353 41.90 -15.63 4.84
CA ASP A 353 40.99 -16.75 5.13
C ASP A 353 40.51 -17.45 3.84
N ARG A 354 40.18 -16.68 2.79
CA ARG A 354 39.73 -17.23 1.50
C ARG A 354 40.75 -18.14 0.85
N SER A 355 42.04 -17.82 0.98
CA SER A 355 43.12 -18.65 0.44
C SER A 355 43.26 -19.98 1.20
N GLY A 356 43.17 -19.95 2.54
CA GLY A 356 43.26 -21.15 3.38
C GLY A 356 42.10 -22.12 3.17
N TYR A 357 40.87 -21.63 2.98
CA TYR A 357 39.72 -22.50 2.65
C TYR A 357 39.79 -23.05 1.23
N THR A 358 40.33 -22.28 0.28
CA THR A 358 40.50 -22.75 -1.10
C THR A 358 41.38 -23.98 -1.17
N ASP A 359 42.46 -24.05 -0.38
CA ASP A 359 43.32 -25.23 -0.34
C ASP A 359 42.61 -26.46 0.25
N LYS A 360 41.81 -26.29 1.31
CA LYS A 360 40.96 -27.37 1.84
C LYS A 360 39.92 -27.85 0.82
N LEU A 361 39.33 -26.95 0.04
CA LEU A 361 38.33 -27.28 -0.98
C LEU A 361 38.91 -28.07 -2.15
N LYS A 362 40.18 -27.81 -2.54
CA LYS A 362 40.88 -28.59 -3.58
C LYS A 362 41.08 -30.06 -3.20
N GLU A 363 41.07 -30.38 -1.91
CA GLU A 363 41.17 -31.77 -1.44
C GLU A 363 39.84 -32.54 -1.52
N ILE A 364 38.76 -31.88 -1.94
CA ILE A 364 37.41 -32.47 -2.02
C ILE A 364 37.08 -32.82 -3.48
N ASP A 365 36.96 -34.12 -3.75
CA ASP A 365 36.74 -34.72 -5.07
C ASP A 365 35.27 -35.06 -5.38
N LEU A 366 34.33 -34.39 -4.69
CA LEU A 366 32.90 -34.57 -4.90
C LEU A 366 32.43 -33.88 -6.20
N LYS A 367 31.51 -34.52 -6.91
CA LYS A 367 30.79 -33.96 -8.07
C LYS A 367 29.46 -33.33 -7.66
N VAL A 368 28.86 -32.55 -8.55
CA VAL A 368 27.51 -32.00 -8.36
C VAL A 368 26.53 -32.79 -9.23
N GLN A 369 25.51 -33.40 -8.62
CA GLN A 369 24.46 -34.12 -9.35
C GLN A 369 23.20 -33.27 -9.51
N LEU A 370 22.72 -33.18 -10.74
CA LEU A 370 21.47 -32.51 -11.10
C LEU A 370 20.26 -33.37 -10.75
N PRO A 371 19.04 -32.79 -10.59
CA PRO A 371 17.82 -33.58 -10.38
C PRO A 371 17.51 -34.61 -11.48
N SER A 372 18.08 -34.45 -12.69
CA SER A 372 18.01 -35.44 -13.77
C SER A 372 18.80 -36.72 -13.50
N GLY A 373 19.70 -36.72 -12.51
CA GLY A 373 20.66 -37.79 -12.23
C GLY A 373 22.02 -37.62 -12.92
N GLU A 374 22.12 -36.68 -13.86
CA GLU A 374 23.37 -36.34 -14.56
C GLU A 374 24.30 -35.52 -13.66
N PHE A 375 25.61 -35.60 -13.93
CA PHE A 375 26.58 -34.74 -13.27
C PHE A 375 26.72 -33.41 -13.99
N LEU A 376 27.00 -32.36 -13.23
CA LEU A 376 27.28 -31.04 -13.75
C LEU A 376 28.56 -31.07 -14.60
N GLN A 377 28.48 -30.57 -15.82
CA GLN A 377 29.58 -30.55 -16.79
C GLN A 377 29.85 -29.13 -17.28
N ASP A 378 31.09 -28.88 -17.70
CA ASP A 378 31.49 -27.65 -18.38
C ASP A 378 31.08 -27.64 -19.86
N GLU A 379 31.40 -26.55 -20.57
CA GLU A 379 31.08 -26.41 -22.01
C GLU A 379 31.76 -27.47 -22.90
N GLU A 380 32.83 -28.10 -22.40
CA GLU A 380 33.57 -29.17 -23.09
C GLU A 380 33.04 -30.58 -22.73
N GLY A 381 32.04 -30.67 -21.86
CA GLY A 381 31.42 -31.92 -21.41
C GLY A 381 32.20 -32.66 -20.32
N LYS A 382 33.14 -31.98 -19.63
CA LYS A 382 33.90 -32.55 -18.52
C LYS A 382 33.20 -32.25 -17.20
N ASP A 383 33.13 -33.25 -16.32
CA ASP A 383 32.54 -33.10 -14.99
C ASP A 383 33.24 -31.99 -14.19
N ILE A 384 32.45 -31.06 -13.65
CA ILE A 384 32.93 -29.98 -12.78
C ILE A 384 33.09 -30.51 -11.36
N LEU A 385 34.28 -30.37 -10.78
CA LEU A 385 34.52 -30.69 -9.39
C LEU A 385 33.93 -29.61 -8.49
N MET A 386 33.21 -30.04 -7.45
CA MET A 386 32.52 -29.15 -6.52
C MET A 386 33.53 -28.24 -5.79
N GLY A 387 34.68 -28.76 -5.36
CA GLY A 387 35.70 -27.98 -4.65
C GLY A 387 36.21 -26.78 -5.46
N GLU A 388 36.42 -26.96 -6.78
CA GLU A 388 36.84 -25.89 -7.69
C GLU A 388 35.74 -24.84 -7.87
N LEU A 389 34.50 -25.29 -8.03
CA LEU A 389 33.32 -24.42 -8.17
C LEU A 389 33.12 -23.54 -6.92
N ILE A 390 33.22 -24.12 -5.72
CA ILE A 390 33.06 -23.38 -4.47
C ILE A 390 34.23 -22.43 -4.23
N ALA A 391 35.47 -22.85 -4.48
CA ALA A 391 36.64 -21.98 -4.34
C ALA A 391 36.48 -20.71 -5.20
N ALA A 392 36.06 -20.87 -6.46
CA ALA A 392 35.79 -19.75 -7.35
C ALA A 392 34.61 -18.87 -6.85
N TYR A 393 33.55 -19.49 -6.32
CA TYR A 393 32.43 -18.76 -5.70
C TYR A 393 32.85 -17.91 -4.49
N LEU A 394 33.74 -18.40 -3.60
CA LEU A 394 34.20 -17.62 -2.44
C LEU A 394 34.97 -16.35 -2.82
N HIS A 395 35.58 -16.32 -4.00
CA HIS A 395 36.21 -15.11 -4.54
C HIS A 395 35.18 -14.10 -5.07
N HIS A 396 34.11 -14.60 -5.71
CA HIS A 396 33.07 -13.78 -6.34
C HIS A 396 31.67 -14.30 -5.99
N PRO A 397 31.20 -14.12 -4.75
CA PRO A 397 29.90 -14.63 -4.33
C PRO A 397 28.76 -13.79 -4.93
N TYR A 398 27.52 -14.23 -4.68
CA TYR A 398 26.36 -13.39 -4.99
C TYR A 398 26.44 -12.04 -4.27
N VAL A 399 26.12 -10.97 -4.98
CA VAL A 399 26.07 -9.61 -4.44
C VAL A 399 24.62 -9.15 -4.45
N GLU A 400 24.16 -8.57 -3.34
CA GLU A 400 22.81 -8.00 -3.26
C GLU A 400 22.67 -6.89 -4.33
N PRO A 401 21.67 -6.98 -5.22
CA PRO A 401 21.45 -5.93 -6.21
C PRO A 401 20.99 -4.61 -5.58
N VAL A 402 21.14 -3.52 -6.33
CA VAL A 402 20.58 -2.24 -5.93
C VAL A 402 19.06 -2.35 -5.87
N PHE A 403 18.48 -1.92 -4.74
CA PHE A 403 17.04 -1.92 -4.55
C PHE A 403 16.40 -0.65 -5.10
N PHE A 404 15.39 -0.80 -5.95
CA PHE A 404 14.61 0.29 -6.52
C PHE A 404 13.14 0.16 -6.05
N PRO A 405 12.68 1.03 -5.12
CA PRO A 405 11.28 1.06 -4.70
C PRO A 405 10.33 1.24 -5.91
N GLY A 406 9.20 0.53 -5.91
CA GLY A 406 8.22 0.54 -7.01
C GLY A 406 8.60 -0.37 -8.20
N GLU A 407 9.87 -0.74 -8.31
CA GLU A 407 10.38 -1.60 -9.38
C GLU A 407 10.70 -3.02 -8.86
N THR A 408 11.66 -3.13 -7.94
CA THR A 408 12.15 -4.42 -7.43
C THR A 408 11.06 -5.36 -6.88
N PRO A 409 10.04 -4.90 -6.12
CA PRO A 409 9.00 -5.78 -5.59
C PRO A 409 7.98 -6.27 -6.64
N PHE A 410 7.84 -5.56 -7.76
CA PHE A 410 6.74 -5.76 -8.71
C PHE A 410 7.19 -6.27 -10.08
N TRP A 411 8.48 -6.19 -10.38
CA TRP A 411 9.07 -6.56 -11.67
C TRP A 411 10.11 -7.66 -11.50
N ASN A 412 10.25 -8.52 -12.52
CA ASN A 412 11.25 -9.58 -12.50
C ASN A 412 12.64 -8.98 -12.77
N VAL A 413 13.37 -8.67 -11.71
CA VAL A 413 14.76 -8.23 -11.79
C VAL A 413 15.65 -9.46 -11.75
N GLU A 414 16.29 -9.77 -12.88
CA GLU A 414 17.18 -10.91 -13.02
C GLU A 414 18.39 -10.78 -12.06
N LEU A 415 18.57 -11.77 -11.21
CA LEU A 415 19.74 -11.87 -10.32
C LEU A 415 20.94 -12.30 -11.15
N LYS A 416 22.00 -11.49 -11.12
CA LYS A 416 23.25 -11.84 -11.80
C LYS A 416 23.92 -13.02 -11.09
N MET A 417 23.94 -14.16 -11.77
CA MET A 417 24.62 -15.36 -11.30
C MET A 417 26.15 -15.17 -11.37
N PRO A 418 26.90 -15.53 -10.31
CA PRO A 418 28.35 -15.58 -10.35
C PRO A 418 28.88 -16.44 -11.49
N GLU A 419 30.03 -16.05 -12.05
CA GLU A 419 30.64 -16.77 -13.18
C GLU A 419 30.86 -18.26 -12.85
N SER A 420 31.31 -18.55 -11.63
CA SER A 420 31.55 -19.92 -11.15
C SER A 420 30.29 -20.79 -11.09
N LEU A 421 29.11 -20.17 -11.04
CA LEU A 421 27.83 -20.85 -10.92
C LEU A 421 27.05 -20.89 -12.24
N LYS A 422 27.54 -20.30 -13.33
CA LYS A 422 26.81 -20.24 -14.61
C LYS A 422 26.45 -21.60 -15.20
N ALA A 423 27.23 -22.64 -14.91
CA ALA A 423 26.91 -24.00 -15.34
C ALA A 423 25.67 -24.58 -14.62
N LEU A 424 25.33 -24.06 -13.43
CA LEU A 424 24.20 -24.54 -12.65
C LEU A 424 22.87 -24.03 -13.22
N PRO A 425 21.77 -24.79 -13.03
CA PRO A 425 20.42 -24.30 -13.29
C PRO A 425 20.12 -22.97 -12.59
N TYR A 426 19.58 -22.00 -13.32
CA TYR A 426 19.12 -20.74 -12.74
C TYR A 426 17.77 -20.93 -12.03
N ARG A 427 17.77 -20.98 -10.70
CA ARG A 427 16.61 -21.32 -9.85
C ARG A 427 16.05 -20.16 -9.01
N LEU A 428 16.46 -18.93 -9.30
CA LEU A 428 16.12 -17.73 -8.51
C LEU A 428 15.15 -16.79 -9.26
N SER A 429 14.32 -17.33 -10.15
CA SER A 429 13.66 -16.55 -11.20
C SER A 429 12.33 -15.89 -10.81
N TYR A 430 11.69 -16.31 -9.71
CA TYR A 430 10.32 -15.88 -9.39
C TYR A 430 9.99 -15.66 -7.89
N SER A 431 10.92 -15.83 -6.96
CA SER A 431 10.58 -15.93 -5.53
C SER A 431 11.02 -14.75 -4.64
N HIS A 432 10.59 -13.52 -4.93
CA HIS A 432 10.86 -12.35 -4.06
C HIS A 432 10.41 -12.59 -2.60
N ASN A 433 9.34 -13.34 -2.40
CA ASN A 433 8.76 -13.60 -1.07
C ASN A 433 9.55 -14.61 -0.23
N ALA A 434 10.43 -15.42 -0.84
CA ALA A 434 11.25 -16.39 -0.11
C ALA A 434 12.74 -16.02 -0.10
N LEU A 435 13.11 -14.87 -0.66
CA LEU A 435 14.51 -14.43 -0.69
C LEU A 435 15.09 -14.28 0.72
N PHE A 436 14.29 -13.94 1.73
CA PHE A 436 14.78 -13.87 3.11
C PHE A 436 15.29 -15.23 3.65
N SER A 437 14.75 -16.34 3.15
CA SER A 437 15.19 -17.70 3.50
C SER A 437 16.36 -18.18 2.64
N ILE A 438 16.54 -17.61 1.44
CA ILE A 438 17.62 -17.94 0.49
C ILE A 438 18.88 -17.12 0.81
N PHE A 439 18.72 -15.82 1.05
CA PHE A 439 19.77 -14.83 1.34
C PHE A 439 19.51 -14.15 2.69
N PRO A 440 19.73 -14.84 3.83
CA PRO A 440 19.36 -14.34 5.16
C PRO A 440 20.12 -13.08 5.60
N ASN A 441 21.25 -12.76 4.96
CA ASN A 441 22.10 -11.63 5.32
C ASN A 441 21.94 -10.40 4.42
N TRP A 442 21.10 -10.46 3.39
CA TRP A 442 20.80 -9.32 2.50
C TRP A 442 19.80 -8.34 3.15
N GLY A 443 19.79 -7.10 2.69
CA GLY A 443 18.89 -6.03 3.09
C GLY A 443 17.57 -6.04 2.31
N ASP A 444 17.12 -4.84 1.89
CA ASP A 444 15.79 -4.58 1.34
C ASP A 444 15.43 -5.50 0.17
N TYR A 445 16.41 -5.93 -0.64
CA TYR A 445 16.16 -6.83 -1.78
C TYR A 445 15.63 -8.20 -1.35
N SER A 446 16.08 -8.72 -0.21
CA SER A 446 15.63 -10.02 0.31
C SER A 446 14.40 -9.92 1.22
N LEU A 447 14.03 -8.70 1.61
CA LEU A 447 13.04 -8.43 2.66
C LEU A 447 11.71 -7.90 2.11
N THR A 448 11.48 -7.98 0.81
CA THR A 448 10.22 -7.56 0.16
C THR A 448 8.99 -8.31 0.64
N ALA A 449 9.18 -9.48 1.27
CA ALA A 449 8.12 -10.25 1.92
C ALA A 449 7.48 -9.53 3.12
N VAL A 450 8.06 -8.44 3.62
CA VAL A 450 7.44 -7.59 4.65
C VAL A 450 6.52 -6.58 3.96
N HIS A 451 5.21 -6.85 3.91
CA HIS A 451 4.27 -6.02 3.16
C HIS A 451 2.86 -5.99 3.81
N ARG A 452 2.19 -4.82 3.87
CA ARG A 452 0.85 -4.70 4.48
C ARG A 452 -0.31 -5.15 3.58
N ASP A 453 -0.23 -4.89 2.27
CA ASP A 453 -1.32 -5.19 1.29
C ASP A 453 -1.27 -6.60 0.70
N PHE A 454 -0.43 -7.50 1.22
CA PHE A 454 -0.39 -8.90 0.82
C PHE A 454 -1.55 -9.71 1.45
N GLU A 455 -2.77 -9.16 1.36
CA GLU A 455 -4.02 -9.54 2.03
C GLU A 455 -4.53 -10.99 1.83
N VAL A 456 -3.72 -11.89 1.26
CA VAL A 456 -4.11 -13.30 1.03
C VAL A 456 -3.02 -14.29 1.48
N TYR A 457 -1.85 -13.85 1.97
CA TYR A 457 -0.81 -14.80 2.42
C TYR A 457 -0.91 -15.09 3.91
N HIS A 458 -1.29 -16.32 4.23
CA HIS A 458 -1.39 -16.84 5.60
C HIS A 458 -0.02 -17.06 6.29
N GLY A 459 1.10 -16.64 5.68
CA GLY A 459 2.47 -16.87 6.17
C GLY A 459 3.18 -15.64 6.77
N GLN A 460 2.60 -14.44 6.72
CA GLN A 460 3.28 -13.19 7.12
C GLN A 460 3.81 -13.24 8.56
N GLY A 461 3.03 -13.77 9.50
CA GLY A 461 3.44 -13.91 10.90
C GLY A 461 4.73 -14.73 11.04
N ILE A 462 4.78 -15.90 10.38
CA ILE A 462 5.94 -16.80 10.40
C ILE A 462 7.16 -16.13 9.77
N ILE A 463 6.98 -15.41 8.66
CA ILE A 463 8.05 -14.63 8.02
C ILE A 463 8.61 -13.61 9.01
N LEU A 464 7.77 -12.81 9.67
CA LEU A 464 8.22 -11.83 10.67
C LEU A 464 8.96 -12.50 11.83
N ARG A 465 8.51 -13.68 12.29
CA ARG A 465 9.23 -14.46 13.31
C ARG A 465 10.63 -14.86 12.85
N GLN A 466 10.80 -15.26 11.59
CA GLN A 466 12.14 -15.58 11.07
C GLN A 466 13.00 -14.33 10.94
N LEU A 467 12.44 -13.22 10.46
CA LEU A 467 13.14 -11.94 10.33
C LEU A 467 13.55 -11.35 11.69
N ALA A 468 12.79 -11.62 12.75
CA ALA A 468 13.15 -11.27 14.12
C ALA A 468 14.36 -12.05 14.66
N ARG A 469 14.88 -13.05 13.91
CA ARG A 469 16.08 -13.81 14.25
C ARG A 469 17.29 -13.42 13.42
N ARG A 470 17.28 -12.29 12.71
CA ARG A 470 18.43 -11.88 11.88
C ARG A 470 19.62 -11.43 12.72
N ARG A 471 20.85 -11.61 12.21
CA ARG A 471 22.04 -10.97 12.80
C ARG A 471 22.16 -9.49 12.49
N LYS A 472 21.51 -9.02 11.42
CA LYS A 472 21.56 -7.63 10.97
C LYS A 472 20.24 -6.91 11.29
N PRO A 473 20.29 -5.64 11.73
CA PRO A 473 19.11 -4.80 11.80
C PRO A 473 18.34 -4.79 10.48
N LEU A 474 17.03 -4.53 10.57
CA LEU A 474 16.21 -4.36 9.38
C LEU A 474 16.69 -3.14 8.59
N SER A 475 16.82 -3.29 7.28
CA SER A 475 17.14 -2.21 6.36
C SER A 475 16.00 -1.18 6.30
N LYS A 476 16.30 0.02 5.79
CA LYS A 476 15.40 1.18 5.86
C LYS A 476 14.01 0.93 5.25
N GLY A 477 13.93 0.20 4.14
CA GLY A 477 12.66 -0.14 3.50
C GLY A 477 11.91 -1.23 4.25
N ALA A 478 12.61 -2.28 4.64
CA ALA A 478 12.05 -3.39 5.42
C ALA A 478 11.50 -2.90 6.76
N LEU A 479 12.20 -1.98 7.42
CA LEU A 479 11.76 -1.39 8.69
C LEU A 479 10.54 -0.49 8.50
N MET A 480 10.47 0.29 7.42
CA MET A 480 9.28 1.08 7.10
C MET A 480 8.07 0.17 6.90
N ASN A 481 8.22 -0.93 6.16
CA ASN A 481 7.13 -1.87 5.94
C ASN A 481 6.84 -2.76 7.15
N TRP A 482 7.81 -3.01 8.03
CA TRP A 482 7.58 -3.67 9.31
C TRP A 482 6.62 -2.87 10.18
N ILE A 483 6.81 -1.54 10.24
CA ILE A 483 5.91 -0.64 10.98
C ILE A 483 4.49 -0.74 10.41
N THR A 484 4.33 -0.81 9.09
CA THR A 484 3.02 -0.70 8.45
C THR A 484 2.15 -1.93 8.58
N VAL A 485 2.74 -3.13 8.74
CA VAL A 485 2.02 -4.39 8.87
C VAL A 485 0.97 -4.35 10.00
N PHE A 486 1.28 -3.68 11.11
CA PHE A 486 0.39 -3.60 12.28
C PHE A 486 -0.87 -2.75 12.07
N GLY A 487 -0.95 -2.01 10.96
CA GLY A 487 -2.16 -1.29 10.59
C GLY A 487 -3.27 -2.19 10.02
N ARG A 488 -2.94 -3.44 9.62
CA ARG A 488 -3.86 -4.35 8.93
C ARG A 488 -3.47 -5.83 9.10
N LEU A 489 -3.31 -6.29 10.35
CA LEU A 489 -3.06 -7.71 10.64
C LEU A 489 -4.35 -8.53 10.61
N SER A 490 -4.30 -9.72 9.99
CA SER A 490 -5.34 -10.73 10.15
C SER A 490 -5.21 -11.44 11.50
N ASP A 491 -6.33 -11.95 12.03
CA ASP A 491 -6.35 -12.69 13.31
C ASP A 491 -5.34 -13.85 13.33
N GLU A 492 -5.18 -14.51 12.18
CA GLU A 492 -4.23 -15.62 12.00
C GLU A 492 -2.77 -15.22 12.13
N ASN A 493 -2.38 -14.04 11.60
CA ASN A 493 -0.99 -13.58 11.66
C ASN A 493 -0.68 -12.79 12.94
N ALA A 494 -1.70 -12.35 13.67
CA ALA A 494 -1.56 -11.39 14.76
C ALA A 494 -0.65 -11.91 15.87
N GLU A 495 -0.83 -13.14 16.35
CA GLU A 495 -0.04 -13.69 17.45
C GLU A 495 1.47 -13.71 17.12
N ASP A 496 1.81 -14.28 15.96
CA ASP A 496 3.20 -14.38 15.52
C ASP A 496 3.81 -13.01 15.22
N ALA A 497 3.07 -12.10 14.59
CA ALA A 497 3.54 -10.74 14.33
C ALA A 497 3.81 -9.96 15.62
N LEU A 498 2.94 -10.09 16.63
CA LEU A 498 3.14 -9.46 17.94
C LEU A 498 4.38 -9.99 18.65
N LYS A 499 4.58 -11.31 18.61
CA LYS A 499 5.78 -11.93 19.18
C LYS A 499 7.05 -11.53 18.43
N ALA A 500 6.99 -11.52 17.09
CA ALA A 500 8.09 -11.06 16.25
C ALA A 500 8.48 -9.61 16.57
N ASN A 501 7.49 -8.72 16.77
CA ASN A 501 7.75 -7.32 17.07
C ASN A 501 8.54 -7.12 18.36
N ARG A 502 8.09 -7.78 19.45
CA ARG A 502 8.76 -7.71 20.75
C ARG A 502 10.17 -8.29 20.67
N GLU A 503 10.32 -9.48 20.09
CA GLU A 503 11.62 -10.12 19.92
C GLU A 503 12.57 -9.25 19.07
N ALA A 504 12.09 -8.69 17.94
CA ALA A 504 12.91 -7.85 17.07
C ALA A 504 13.38 -6.57 17.77
N TRP A 505 12.52 -5.94 18.58
CA TRP A 505 12.90 -4.79 19.39
C TRP A 505 13.94 -5.17 20.45
N GLU A 506 13.67 -6.20 21.26
CA GLU A 506 14.57 -6.68 22.32
C GLU A 506 15.94 -7.11 21.78
N ARG A 507 15.98 -7.62 20.54
CA ARG A 507 17.20 -8.02 19.83
C ARG A 507 17.93 -6.87 19.12
N GLY A 508 17.45 -5.64 19.23
CA GLY A 508 18.08 -4.46 18.60
C GLY A 508 17.98 -4.44 17.07
N LEU A 509 16.99 -5.11 16.49
CA LEU A 509 16.80 -5.18 15.03
C LEU A 509 16.00 -4.01 14.46
N LEU A 510 15.21 -3.33 15.30
CA LEU A 510 14.38 -2.18 14.95
C LEU A 510 15.08 -0.89 15.36
N LEU A 511 15.75 -0.22 14.41
CA LEU A 511 16.56 0.96 14.70
C LEU A 511 15.78 2.27 14.48
N PRO A 512 15.58 3.10 15.52
CA PRO A 512 15.00 4.43 15.38
C PRO A 512 15.69 5.29 14.32
N GLY A 513 14.89 5.97 13.50
CA GLY A 513 15.37 6.89 12.48
C GLY A 513 15.92 6.26 11.21
N LEU A 514 15.98 4.93 11.12
CA LEU A 514 16.42 4.22 9.92
C LEU A 514 15.29 4.04 8.90
N ALA A 515 14.04 3.93 9.35
CA ALA A 515 12.87 3.75 8.47
C ALA A 515 12.71 4.93 7.50
N ASP A 516 12.58 4.62 6.21
CA ASP A 516 12.48 5.61 5.14
C ASP A 516 11.07 5.59 4.53
N ILE A 517 10.32 6.68 4.74
CA ILE A 517 8.92 6.79 4.31
C ILE A 517 8.75 6.70 2.79
N SER A 518 9.79 6.96 1.99
CA SER A 518 9.73 6.77 0.53
C SER A 518 9.61 5.30 0.10
N TYR A 519 9.88 4.36 1.00
CA TYR A 519 9.75 2.92 0.79
C TYR A 519 8.40 2.37 1.28
N LEU A 520 7.47 3.24 1.69
CA LEU A 520 6.14 2.84 2.13
C LEU A 520 5.44 1.96 1.08
N ASP A 521 5.04 0.76 1.50
CA ASP A 521 4.42 -0.31 0.70
C ASP A 521 5.24 -0.70 -0.52
N TRP A 522 6.54 -0.43 -0.45
CA TRP A 522 7.49 -0.58 -1.53
C TRP A 522 7.06 0.11 -2.83
N SER A 523 6.19 1.11 -2.76
CA SER A 523 5.44 1.68 -3.89
C SER A 523 6.25 2.61 -4.80
N GLY A 524 7.48 2.98 -4.43
CA GLY A 524 8.25 3.96 -5.20
C GLY A 524 8.05 5.42 -4.79
N GLY A 525 7.44 5.67 -3.63
CA GLY A 525 7.25 7.02 -3.07
C GLY A 525 5.84 7.59 -3.21
N GLU A 526 4.89 6.87 -3.81
CA GLU A 526 3.47 7.24 -3.75
C GLU A 526 2.87 6.94 -2.37
N LEU A 527 2.93 7.91 -1.47
CA LEU A 527 2.34 7.77 -0.14
C LEU A 527 0.82 7.54 -0.19
N SER A 528 0.37 6.45 0.43
CA SER A 528 -1.04 6.08 0.53
C SER A 528 -1.38 5.40 1.86
N ASN A 529 -2.68 5.29 2.17
CA ASN A 529 -3.25 4.78 3.42
C ASN A 529 -2.59 5.30 4.71
N LEU A 530 -2.33 6.61 4.77
CA LEU A 530 -1.68 7.23 5.93
C LEU A 530 -2.49 7.09 7.23
N ALA A 531 -3.82 6.93 7.14
CA ALA A 531 -4.65 6.63 8.30
C ALA A 531 -4.32 5.26 8.93
N ASN A 532 -4.13 4.22 8.10
CA ASN A 532 -3.70 2.89 8.59
C ASN A 532 -2.27 2.94 9.12
N LEU A 533 -1.39 3.73 8.49
CA LEU A 533 -0.04 3.98 9.01
C LEU A 533 -0.09 4.60 10.41
N SER A 534 -0.98 5.58 10.63
CA SER A 534 -1.17 6.19 11.96
C SER A 534 -1.64 5.17 13.00
N VAL A 535 -2.50 4.22 12.64
CA VAL A 535 -2.93 3.13 13.54
C VAL A 535 -1.75 2.23 13.90
N ALA A 536 -0.93 1.88 12.91
CA ALA A 536 0.26 1.06 13.13
C ALA A 536 1.30 1.76 14.02
N MET A 537 1.49 3.07 13.83
CA MET A 537 2.35 3.90 14.69
C MET A 537 1.81 4.00 16.12
N ASP A 538 0.50 4.13 16.30
CA ASP A 538 -0.13 4.14 17.62
C ASP A 538 0.09 2.82 18.36
N PHE A 539 -0.07 1.69 17.66
CA PHE A 539 0.27 0.37 18.19
C PHE A 539 1.74 0.30 18.64
N MET A 540 2.69 0.72 17.79
CA MET A 540 4.12 0.72 18.12
C MET A 540 4.47 1.62 19.31
N ALA A 541 3.86 2.81 19.38
CA ALA A 541 4.07 3.73 20.50
C ALA A 541 3.57 3.11 21.82
N ASN A 542 2.42 2.43 21.80
CA ASN A 542 1.87 1.73 22.97
C ASN A 542 2.74 0.53 23.40
N GLU A 543 3.44 -0.13 22.47
CA GLU A 543 4.48 -1.14 22.76
C GLU A 543 5.81 -0.53 23.24
N ARG A 544 5.82 0.77 23.62
CA ARG A 544 6.99 1.53 24.10
C ARG A 544 8.09 1.70 23.06
N MET A 545 7.70 1.79 21.78
CA MET A 545 8.59 2.02 20.63
C MET A 545 8.35 3.40 19.99
N LEU A 546 7.99 4.42 20.78
CA LEU A 546 7.70 5.76 20.24
C LEU A 546 8.91 6.36 19.49
N SER A 547 10.13 6.06 19.95
CA SER A 547 11.38 6.49 19.31
C SER A 547 11.51 5.96 17.87
N LEU A 548 10.95 4.79 17.58
CA LEU A 548 10.99 4.17 16.25
C LEU A 548 10.15 4.95 15.22
N VAL A 549 8.97 5.43 15.65
CA VAL A 549 7.94 5.95 14.73
C VAL A 549 7.87 7.48 14.68
N TRP A 550 8.42 8.19 15.67
CA TRP A 550 8.31 9.65 15.77
C TRP A 550 8.86 10.40 14.54
N LYS A 551 10.07 10.04 14.12
CA LYS A 551 10.70 10.64 12.93
C LYS A 551 9.91 10.33 11.66
N VAL A 552 9.44 9.09 11.52
CA VAL A 552 8.63 8.66 10.37
C VAL A 552 7.33 9.45 10.27
N ALA A 553 6.66 9.70 11.40
CA ALA A 553 5.46 10.55 11.43
C ALA A 553 5.77 11.99 10.99
N CYS A 554 6.89 12.58 11.43
CA CYS A 554 7.33 13.90 10.97
C CYS A 554 7.64 13.93 9.47
N ASP A 555 8.38 12.93 8.97
CA ASP A 555 8.77 12.82 7.55
C ASP A 555 7.54 12.58 6.65
N THR A 556 6.51 11.89 7.16
CA THR A 556 5.23 11.70 6.46
C THR A 556 4.51 13.04 6.24
N VAL A 557 4.50 13.91 7.26
CA VAL A 557 3.89 15.26 7.12
C VAL A 557 4.71 16.12 6.16
N ASP A 558 6.04 16.04 6.20
CA ASP A 558 6.93 16.72 5.25
C ASP A 558 6.62 16.33 3.80
N GLN A 559 6.55 15.04 3.52
CA GLN A 559 6.23 14.56 2.17
C GLN A 559 4.81 14.95 1.74
N SER A 560 3.83 14.87 2.65
CA SER A 560 2.46 15.32 2.36
C SER A 560 2.38 16.82 2.02
N LEU A 561 3.23 17.65 2.62
CA LEU A 561 3.31 19.09 2.33
C LEU A 561 3.94 19.40 0.96
N LYS A 562 4.84 18.55 0.48
CA LYS A 562 5.47 18.66 -0.84
C LYS A 562 4.51 18.32 -1.98
N MET A 563 3.41 17.63 -1.69
CA MET A 563 2.41 17.26 -2.68
C MET A 563 1.52 18.45 -3.08
N PRO A 564 0.98 18.48 -4.32
CA PRO A 564 0.05 19.53 -4.76
C PRO A 564 -1.19 19.68 -3.86
N ARG A 565 -1.55 18.62 -3.14
CA ARG A 565 -2.58 18.62 -2.12
C ARG A 565 -2.12 17.78 -0.93
N ILE A 566 -2.44 18.23 0.27
CA ILE A 566 -2.28 17.44 1.50
C ILE A 566 -2.94 16.07 1.30
N LEU A 567 -2.15 15.02 1.55
CA LEU A 567 -2.57 13.64 1.35
C LEU A 567 -3.67 13.24 2.34
N ALA A 568 -4.58 12.37 1.89
CA ALA A 568 -5.57 11.76 2.77
C ALA A 568 -4.88 10.97 3.88
N GLY A 569 -5.38 11.08 5.12
CA GLY A 569 -4.74 10.47 6.29
C GLY A 569 -3.70 11.36 6.99
N THR A 570 -3.36 12.54 6.44
CA THR A 570 -2.39 13.46 7.09
C THR A 570 -2.91 13.98 8.43
N ALA A 571 -4.23 14.15 8.59
CA ALA A 571 -4.80 14.64 9.85
C ALA A 571 -4.58 13.63 10.99
N GLU A 572 -4.63 12.34 10.69
CA GLU A 572 -4.40 11.23 11.60
C GLU A 572 -2.93 11.17 12.03
N ILE A 573 -1.99 11.36 11.09
CA ILE A 573 -0.56 11.45 11.43
C ILE A 573 -0.25 12.67 12.31
N VAL A 574 -0.82 13.84 12.01
CA VAL A 574 -0.64 15.04 12.85
C VAL A 574 -1.29 14.85 14.22
N LYS A 575 -2.43 14.16 14.29
CA LYS A 575 -3.07 13.78 15.55
C LYS A 575 -2.15 12.89 16.38
N PHE A 576 -1.54 11.86 15.79
CA PHE A 576 -0.55 11.02 16.45
C PHE A 576 0.58 11.87 17.06
N LEU A 577 1.16 12.79 16.28
CA LEU A 577 2.21 13.69 16.77
C LEU A 577 1.74 14.56 17.94
N ARG A 578 0.51 15.07 17.89
CA ARG A 578 -0.08 15.85 18.98
C ARG A 578 -0.25 15.00 20.24
N ASP A 579 -0.84 13.83 20.10
CA ASP A 579 -1.25 12.98 21.23
C ASP A 579 -0.05 12.42 22.02
N TYR A 580 1.11 12.26 21.37
CA TYR A 580 2.36 11.77 21.98
C TYR A 580 3.41 12.86 22.28
N LEU A 581 3.11 14.14 22.03
CA LEU A 581 4.07 15.23 22.19
C LEU A 581 4.67 15.32 23.60
N ASP A 582 3.86 15.11 24.65
CA ASP A 582 4.32 15.16 26.04
C ASP A 582 5.33 14.07 26.38
N GLU A 583 5.17 12.87 25.81
CA GLU A 583 6.13 11.77 25.98
C GLU A 583 7.50 12.13 25.38
N VAL A 584 7.50 12.85 24.25
CA VAL A 584 8.72 13.30 23.58
C VAL A 584 9.38 14.44 24.33
N ILE A 585 8.60 15.40 24.86
CA ILE A 585 9.11 16.47 25.73
C ILE A 585 9.82 15.84 26.93
N LEU A 586 9.16 14.90 27.63
CA LEU A 586 9.74 14.17 28.75
C LEU A 586 11.02 13.42 28.36
N ALA A 587 11.05 12.80 27.17
CA ALA A 587 12.22 12.09 26.68
C ALA A 587 13.41 13.03 26.41
N VAL A 588 13.17 14.22 25.87
CA VAL A 588 14.20 15.25 25.66
C VAL A 588 14.71 15.78 27.00
N GLU A 589 13.83 16.05 27.96
CA GLU A 589 14.21 16.47 29.32
C GLU A 589 15.08 15.44 30.01
N LYS A 590 14.75 14.15 29.85
CA LYS A 590 15.54 13.01 30.36
C LYS A 590 16.77 12.67 29.52
N LYS A 591 17.03 13.40 28.43
CA LYS A 591 18.14 13.16 27.48
C LYS A 591 18.11 11.79 26.78
N LEU A 592 16.93 11.17 26.70
CA LEU A 592 16.69 9.94 25.92
C LEU A 592 16.42 10.25 24.44
N ALA A 593 15.95 11.47 24.15
CA ALA A 593 15.69 11.98 22.82
C ALA A 593 16.57 13.20 22.50
N PRO A 594 16.99 13.38 21.24
CA PRO A 594 17.67 14.59 20.78
C PRO A 594 16.70 15.80 20.79
N LYS A 595 17.20 17.02 21.02
CA LYS A 595 16.36 18.24 21.02
C LYS A 595 15.69 18.48 19.66
N GLU A 596 16.35 18.02 18.61
CA GLU A 596 15.90 18.02 17.22
C GLU A 596 14.54 17.33 17.04
N ALA A 597 14.17 16.39 17.93
CA ALA A 597 12.86 15.74 17.92
C ALA A 597 11.68 16.71 18.13
N LEU A 598 11.93 17.88 18.74
CA LEU A 598 10.93 18.93 18.99
C LEU A 598 10.97 20.08 17.95
N GLU A 599 11.89 20.05 16.97
CA GLU A 599 11.94 21.09 15.94
C GLU A 599 10.67 21.09 15.07
N MET A 600 10.22 19.89 14.67
CA MET A 600 8.97 19.62 13.95
C MET A 600 8.68 20.63 12.81
N LYS A 601 9.67 20.94 11.96
CA LYS A 601 9.62 22.00 10.93
C LYS A 601 8.35 21.94 10.07
N SER A 602 7.98 20.74 9.62
CA SER A 602 6.80 20.48 8.79
C SER A 602 5.50 20.86 9.51
N ILE A 603 5.42 20.66 10.83
CA ILE A 603 4.26 21.06 11.63
C ILE A 603 4.16 22.59 11.73
N ARG A 604 5.29 23.29 11.90
CA ARG A 604 5.30 24.76 11.92
C ARG A 604 4.78 25.34 10.60
N ILE A 605 5.26 24.80 9.47
CA ILE A 605 4.78 25.18 8.12
C ILE A 605 3.28 24.87 7.97
N LEU A 606 2.83 23.72 8.44
CA LEU A 606 1.41 23.34 8.36
C LEU A 606 0.51 24.25 9.21
N ALA A 607 0.96 24.67 10.39
CA ALA A 607 0.24 25.55 11.30
C ALA A 607 0.03 26.97 10.74
N GLU A 608 0.95 27.46 9.91
CA GLU A 608 0.84 28.77 9.25
C GLU A 608 -0.24 28.81 8.15
N LYS A 609 -0.70 27.66 7.65
CA LYS A 609 -1.72 27.62 6.59
C LYS A 609 -3.06 28.19 7.10
N SER A 610 -3.72 28.99 6.27
CA SER A 610 -4.98 29.69 6.60
C SER A 610 -6.24 28.79 6.54
N GLY A 611 -6.09 27.46 6.60
CA GLY A 611 -7.19 26.50 6.45
C GLY A 611 -7.80 26.05 7.79
N SER A 612 -9.06 25.58 7.75
CA SER A 612 -9.77 25.01 8.90
C SER A 612 -9.78 23.48 8.93
N SER A 613 -8.83 22.84 8.23
CA SER A 613 -8.72 21.37 8.24
C SER A 613 -8.28 20.87 9.61
N LYS A 614 -8.68 19.63 9.97
CA LYS A 614 -8.25 18.99 11.23
C LYS A 614 -6.72 18.98 11.36
N ALA A 615 -6.00 18.65 10.27
CA ALA A 615 -4.55 18.65 10.25
C ALA A 615 -3.93 20.02 10.63
N VAL A 616 -4.51 21.12 10.14
CA VAL A 616 -4.06 22.48 10.49
C VAL A 616 -4.42 22.83 11.94
N SER A 617 -5.59 22.41 12.44
CA SER A 617 -5.97 22.61 13.85
C SER A 617 -4.98 21.94 14.79
N TYR A 618 -4.70 20.65 14.57
CA TYR A 618 -3.76 19.88 15.38
C TYR A 618 -2.33 20.44 15.29
N ALA A 619 -1.91 20.90 14.11
CA ALA A 619 -0.61 21.55 13.95
C ALA A 619 -0.49 22.84 14.78
N LYS A 620 -1.57 23.64 14.88
CA LYS A 620 -1.59 24.84 15.73
C LYS A 620 -1.53 24.49 17.21
N GLU A 621 -2.27 23.47 17.65
CA GLU A 621 -2.22 22.97 19.03
C GLU A 621 -0.79 22.54 19.41
N ILE A 622 -0.10 21.82 18.52
CA ILE A 622 1.31 21.44 18.72
C ILE A 622 2.21 22.69 18.82
N LEU A 623 2.05 23.63 17.87
CA LEU A 623 2.89 24.83 17.82
C LEU A 623 2.73 25.71 19.08
N GLU A 624 1.50 25.92 19.54
CA GLU A 624 1.21 26.66 20.77
C GLU A 624 1.96 26.07 21.97
N LYS A 625 1.96 24.75 22.08
CA LYS A 625 2.64 24.02 23.16
C LYS A 625 4.17 24.10 23.06
N LEU A 626 4.74 23.95 21.87
CA LEU A 626 6.18 24.10 21.65
C LEU A 626 6.67 25.51 21.99
N VAL A 627 5.94 26.55 21.56
CA VAL A 627 6.27 27.95 21.84
C VAL A 627 6.21 28.26 23.34
N PHE A 628 5.22 27.72 24.05
CA PHE A 628 5.12 27.84 25.49
C PHE A 628 6.38 27.32 26.20
N ILE A 629 6.84 26.12 25.84
CA ILE A 629 8.02 25.47 26.42
C ILE A 629 9.31 26.24 26.08
N GLU A 630 9.48 26.66 24.83
CA GLU A 630 10.63 27.47 24.41
C GLU A 630 10.72 28.76 25.23
N THR A 631 9.58 29.40 25.50
CA THR A 631 9.50 30.63 26.31
C THR A 631 9.87 30.37 27.77
N GLU A 632 9.35 29.31 28.39
CA GLU A 632 9.70 28.92 29.77
C GLU A 632 11.19 28.59 29.92
N GLN A 633 11.78 27.87 28.97
CA GLN A 633 13.21 27.54 28.99
C GLN A 633 14.09 28.79 28.88
N ILE A 634 13.74 29.75 28.02
CA ILE A 634 14.46 31.03 27.90
C ILE A 634 14.37 31.83 29.22
N GLN A 635 13.22 31.79 29.89
CA GLN A 635 13.00 32.52 31.14
C GLN A 635 13.74 31.87 32.32
N SER A 636 13.77 30.54 32.37
CA SER A 636 14.57 29.76 33.33
C SER A 636 16.08 29.99 33.15
N ALA A 637 16.58 29.99 31.90
CA ALA A 637 17.98 30.25 31.60
C ALA A 637 18.41 31.69 31.98
N LYS A 638 17.55 32.69 31.76
CA LYS A 638 17.78 34.08 32.21
C LYS A 638 17.84 34.17 33.74
N ASN A 639 17.00 33.43 34.46
CA ASN A 639 17.00 33.40 35.92
C ASN A 639 18.20 32.63 36.51
N ALA A 640 18.70 31.60 35.84
CA ALA A 640 19.92 30.88 36.22
C ALA A 640 21.18 31.74 36.00
N GLY A 641 21.30 32.43 34.85
CA GLY A 641 22.41 33.34 34.57
C GLY A 641 22.47 34.57 35.51
N LEU A 642 21.32 35.00 36.05
CA LEU A 642 21.26 36.03 37.09
C LEU A 642 21.74 35.53 38.47
N ARG A 643 21.62 34.23 38.77
CA ARG A 643 22.10 33.60 40.01
C ARG A 643 23.61 33.27 39.99
N GLU A 644 24.18 32.98 38.82
CA GLU A 644 25.65 32.85 38.68
C GLU A 644 26.37 34.20 38.77
N ASN A 645 25.72 35.29 38.36
CA ASN A 645 26.26 36.64 38.52
C ASN A 645 26.10 37.22 39.95
N SER A 646 25.24 36.65 40.80
CA SER A 646 25.12 37.04 42.20
C SER A 646 26.06 36.29 43.15
N SER A 647 26.69 35.21 42.69
CA SER A 647 27.65 34.39 43.46
C SER A 647 29.13 34.71 43.17
N ARG A 648 29.42 35.72 42.32
CA ARG A 648 30.76 36.26 42.06
C ARG A 648 31.00 37.66 42.64
N LYS A 649 30.29 38.04 43.71
CA LYS A 649 30.59 39.24 44.50
C LYS A 649 31.09 38.85 45.88
N ASP A 650 32.34 38.42 45.94
CA ASP A 650 33.22 38.55 47.11
C ASP A 650 34.66 38.25 46.66
N ASN A 651 35.35 39.29 46.17
CA ASN A 651 36.79 39.57 46.35
C ASN A 651 37.26 40.72 45.42
N VAL A 652 37.21 41.92 45.99
CA VAL A 652 38.18 43.05 45.97
C VAL A 652 39.20 43.20 44.80
N ALA A 653 39.01 44.32 44.10
CA ALA A 653 39.97 45.33 43.59
C ALA A 653 41.16 44.97 42.68
N LEU A 654 41.20 45.56 41.47
CA LEU A 654 42.14 46.63 41.07
C LEU A 654 41.89 47.12 39.62
N ASN A 655 41.88 48.45 39.47
CA ASN A 655 42.24 49.33 38.34
C ASN A 655 41.49 49.18 36.99
N GLU A 656 40.66 50.17 36.62
CA GLU A 656 40.96 51.39 35.83
C GLU A 656 41.04 51.11 34.31
N ASP A 657 39.99 51.52 33.58
CA ASP A 657 40.08 52.54 32.50
C ASP A 657 38.76 52.71 31.69
N ILE A 658 38.11 53.85 31.94
CA ILE A 658 37.57 54.87 31.00
C ILE A 658 37.06 54.43 29.61
N SER A 659 35.73 54.54 29.38
CA SER A 659 35.05 55.50 28.46
C SER A 659 33.57 55.08 28.23
N LEU A 660 32.53 55.71 28.82
CA LEU A 660 31.80 56.93 28.38
C LEU A 660 31.48 56.90 26.86
N ILE A 661 30.24 56.84 26.35
CA ILE A 661 28.97 57.58 26.63
C ILE A 661 27.83 56.78 25.93
N ASN A 662 26.78 56.30 26.61
CA ASN A 662 25.50 56.95 26.98
C ASN A 662 24.64 57.55 25.83
N ASP A 663 23.41 57.02 25.76
CA ASP A 663 22.13 57.74 25.95
C ASP A 663 21.10 57.80 24.78
N ARG A 664 19.89 57.34 25.15
CA ARG A 664 18.52 57.83 24.78
C ARG A 664 18.04 57.62 23.33
N GLY A 665 16.77 57.34 23.05
CA GLY A 665 15.53 57.23 23.83
C GLY A 665 14.45 56.59 22.94
N LEU A 666 13.60 55.72 23.48
CA LEU A 666 12.18 55.96 23.79
C LEU A 666 11.31 56.56 22.66
N ARG A 667 10.43 55.67 22.15
CA ARG A 667 8.97 55.77 21.95
C ARG A 667 8.32 56.99 21.27
N GLU A 668 7.25 56.62 20.55
CA GLU A 668 6.06 57.38 20.07
C GLU A 668 6.15 58.14 18.73
N ASN A 669 5.38 57.67 17.73
CA ASN A 669 4.07 58.28 17.45
C ASN A 669 3.28 57.57 16.32
N GLN A 670 1.96 57.45 16.54
CA GLN A 670 0.94 57.21 15.52
C GLN A 670 0.71 58.46 14.67
N GLY A 671 0.32 58.30 13.40
CA GLY A 671 -0.13 59.40 12.54
C GLY A 671 -0.54 58.94 11.14
N ASN A 672 -1.74 59.35 10.72
CA ASN A 672 -2.58 58.82 9.64
C ASN A 672 -2.30 59.37 8.21
N ILE A 673 -2.61 58.53 7.22
CA ILE A 673 -3.22 58.79 5.88
C ILE A 673 -2.46 59.67 4.85
N LYS A 674 -2.15 59.09 3.67
CA LYS A 674 -2.60 59.63 2.36
C LYS A 674 -2.52 58.63 1.21
N ASN A 675 -3.66 58.51 0.54
CA ASN A 675 -3.93 57.84 -0.71
C ASN A 675 -3.42 58.72 -1.87
N THR A 676 -2.49 58.24 -2.69
CA THR A 676 -2.27 58.75 -4.06
C THR A 676 -1.69 57.66 -4.94
N SER A 677 -2.52 57.24 -5.89
CA SER A 677 -2.19 56.47 -7.08
C SER A 677 -1.05 57.13 -7.87
N LYS A 678 -0.02 56.35 -8.21
CA LYS A 678 0.70 56.44 -9.48
C LYS A 678 1.47 55.16 -9.74
N SER A 679 1.05 54.50 -10.79
CA SER A 679 1.62 53.36 -11.47
C SER A 679 3.13 53.53 -11.68
N ASN A 680 3.92 52.64 -11.09
CA ASN A 680 5.29 52.39 -11.51
C ASN A 680 5.33 50.99 -12.13
N ILE A 681 5.73 50.96 -13.39
CA ILE A 681 6.04 49.77 -14.18
C ILE A 681 7.10 48.98 -13.41
N ILE A 682 6.72 47.83 -12.87
CA ILE A 682 7.67 46.88 -12.27
C ILE A 682 8.31 46.16 -13.44
N ALA A 683 9.60 46.44 -13.69
CA ALA A 683 10.43 45.59 -14.52
C ALA A 683 10.41 44.17 -13.93
N SER A 684 9.95 43.21 -14.71
CA SER A 684 9.85 41.80 -14.35
C SER A 684 11.22 41.27 -13.92
N VAL A 685 11.37 40.98 -12.64
CA VAL A 685 12.49 40.18 -12.14
C VAL A 685 12.38 38.80 -12.78
N GLU A 686 13.37 38.42 -13.59
CA GLU A 686 13.42 37.08 -14.19
C GLU A 686 13.56 36.05 -13.08
N THR A 687 12.53 35.22 -12.89
CA THR A 687 12.63 34.04 -12.03
C THR A 687 13.60 33.03 -12.67
N PRO A 688 14.57 32.50 -11.90
CA PRO A 688 15.50 31.48 -12.40
C PRO A 688 14.76 30.18 -12.74
N ALA A 689 15.32 29.42 -13.69
CA ALA A 689 14.78 28.12 -14.09
C ALA A 689 14.77 27.12 -12.92
N PRO A 690 13.80 26.18 -12.86
CA PRO A 690 13.82 25.09 -11.89
C PRO A 690 15.11 24.26 -11.99
N ALA A 691 15.77 23.99 -10.86
CA ALA A 691 17.07 23.32 -10.81
C ALA A 691 17.02 21.87 -11.33
N ASP A 692 15.84 21.25 -11.29
CA ASP A 692 15.53 19.87 -11.67
C ASP A 692 14.69 19.80 -12.96
N PHE A 693 14.67 20.86 -13.78
CA PHE A 693 13.89 20.91 -15.02
C PHE A 693 14.08 19.66 -15.90
N GLU A 694 15.32 19.20 -16.10
CA GLU A 694 15.62 18.03 -16.96
C GLU A 694 15.10 16.70 -16.38
N LYS A 695 14.81 16.62 -15.08
CA LYS A 695 14.21 15.43 -14.47
C LYS A 695 12.70 15.39 -14.64
N VAL A 696 12.07 16.56 -14.68
CA VAL A 696 10.61 16.71 -14.80
C VAL A 696 10.18 16.80 -16.26
N TRP A 697 10.96 17.47 -17.11
CA TRP A 697 10.68 17.68 -18.52
C TRP A 697 11.50 16.73 -19.40
N LEU A 698 11.10 15.46 -19.43
CA LEU A 698 11.79 14.44 -20.21
C LEU A 698 11.60 14.64 -21.74
N PRO A 699 12.63 14.40 -22.56
CA PRO A 699 12.50 14.47 -24.01
C PRO A 699 11.52 13.41 -24.51
N LEU A 700 10.61 13.81 -25.40
CA LEU A 700 9.66 12.88 -26.02
C LEU A 700 10.29 12.17 -27.22
N PRO A 701 10.04 10.87 -27.40
CA PRO A 701 10.45 10.15 -28.60
C PRO A 701 9.70 10.66 -29.83
N GLU A 702 10.19 10.29 -31.02
CA GLU A 702 9.49 10.57 -32.26
C GLU A 702 8.12 9.86 -32.27
N GLY A 703 7.07 10.64 -32.51
CA GLY A 703 5.69 10.15 -32.48
C GLY A 703 5.35 9.30 -33.69
N LYS A 704 4.82 8.10 -33.47
CA LYS A 704 4.24 7.27 -34.53
C LYS A 704 2.96 7.91 -35.07
N GLU A 705 2.67 7.65 -36.34
CA GLU A 705 1.44 8.11 -36.97
C GLU A 705 0.22 7.45 -36.32
N LEU A 706 -0.82 8.26 -36.05
CA LEU A 706 -2.07 7.77 -35.48
C LEU A 706 -2.82 6.94 -36.51
N ILE A 707 -3.11 5.69 -36.15
CA ILE A 707 -3.93 4.80 -36.97
C ILE A 707 -5.41 5.09 -36.71
N GLU A 708 -6.07 5.66 -37.70
CA GLU A 708 -7.53 5.86 -37.68
C GLU A 708 -8.26 4.54 -37.93
N ASP A 709 -9.31 4.30 -37.16
CA ASP A 709 -10.19 3.14 -37.28
C ASP A 709 -11.64 3.50 -37.62
N HIS A 710 -11.96 4.80 -37.62
CA HIS A 710 -13.28 5.35 -37.89
C HIS A 710 -14.41 4.79 -37.00
N VAL A 711 -14.08 4.22 -35.84
CA VAL A 711 -15.05 3.74 -34.86
C VAL A 711 -15.44 4.88 -33.93
N THR A 712 -16.75 5.01 -33.69
CA THR A 712 -17.29 5.92 -32.68
C THR A 712 -17.80 5.14 -31.48
N PHE A 713 -17.73 5.74 -30.30
CA PHE A 713 -18.22 5.12 -29.08
C PHE A 713 -19.02 6.08 -28.20
N ARG A 714 -19.89 5.51 -27.37
CA ARG A 714 -20.52 6.19 -26.24
C ARG A 714 -19.91 5.67 -24.95
N VAL A 715 -19.86 6.51 -23.92
CA VAL A 715 -19.33 6.14 -22.60
C VAL A 715 -20.46 6.15 -21.59
N LYS A 716 -20.51 5.15 -20.73
CA LYS A 716 -21.33 5.12 -19.51
C LYS A 716 -20.45 4.80 -18.32
N ALA A 717 -20.78 5.36 -17.16
CA ALA A 717 -20.16 4.97 -15.90
C ALA A 717 -21.08 3.96 -15.19
N ILE A 718 -20.58 2.74 -14.97
CA ILE A 718 -21.32 1.68 -14.28
C ILE A 718 -20.63 1.33 -12.96
N GLU A 719 -21.40 0.99 -11.93
CA GLU A 719 -20.86 0.56 -10.64
C GLU A 719 -20.66 -0.96 -10.67
N LEU A 720 -19.41 -1.41 -10.74
CA LEU A 720 -19.05 -2.84 -10.79
C LEU A 720 -19.12 -3.47 -9.39
N ARG A 721 -18.63 -2.73 -8.39
CA ARG A 721 -18.66 -3.07 -6.97
C ARG A 721 -18.94 -1.81 -6.18
N LYS A 722 -19.34 -1.94 -4.92
CA LYS A 722 -19.64 -0.80 -4.05
C LYS A 722 -18.45 0.18 -4.04
N ASN A 723 -18.68 1.42 -4.49
CA ASN A 723 -17.67 2.48 -4.66
C ASN A 723 -16.64 2.29 -5.80
N GLU A 724 -16.82 1.32 -6.68
CA GLU A 724 -15.96 1.08 -7.85
C GLU A 724 -16.74 1.35 -9.14
N LYS A 725 -16.46 2.50 -9.77
CA LYS A 725 -17.09 2.92 -11.03
C LYS A 725 -16.15 2.68 -12.19
N VAL A 726 -16.59 1.86 -13.14
CA VAL A 726 -15.85 1.51 -14.36
C VAL A 726 -16.53 2.10 -15.59
N PHE A 727 -15.76 2.36 -16.64
CA PHE A 727 -16.30 2.81 -17.91
C PHE A 727 -16.79 1.64 -18.75
N GLN A 728 -18.01 1.79 -19.24
CA GLN A 728 -18.58 0.97 -20.30
C GLN A 728 -18.51 1.78 -21.60
N PHE A 729 -17.89 1.21 -22.63
CA PHE A 729 -17.79 1.78 -23.95
C PHE A 729 -18.73 1.02 -24.90
N ASP A 730 -19.78 1.68 -25.37
CA ASP A 730 -20.69 1.12 -26.37
C ASP A 730 -20.20 1.54 -27.77
N LEU A 731 -19.69 0.59 -28.55
CA LEU A 731 -19.01 0.82 -29.84
C LEU A 731 -19.96 0.58 -31.01
N ASP A 732 -19.99 1.54 -31.94
CA ASP A 732 -20.69 1.43 -33.21
C ASP A 732 -19.67 1.15 -34.31
N LEU A 733 -19.62 -0.09 -34.80
CA LEU A 733 -18.76 -0.46 -35.94
C LEU A 733 -19.45 -0.06 -37.26
N PRO A 734 -18.76 0.59 -38.21
CA PRO A 734 -19.38 1.08 -39.44
C PRO A 734 -20.09 0.02 -40.31
N GLU A 735 -19.66 -1.24 -40.22
CA GLU A 735 -20.17 -2.32 -41.06
C GLU A 735 -21.30 -3.14 -40.40
N ASP A 736 -21.52 -2.96 -39.10
CA ASP A 736 -22.54 -3.66 -38.33
C ASP A 736 -23.70 -2.71 -38.01
N SER A 737 -24.64 -2.56 -38.95
CA SER A 737 -25.80 -1.68 -38.77
C SER A 737 -26.74 -2.13 -37.65
N ASP A 738 -26.80 -3.43 -37.39
CA ASP A 738 -27.88 -4.04 -36.61
C ASP A 738 -27.55 -4.21 -35.12
N CYS A 739 -26.30 -3.97 -34.72
CA CYS A 739 -25.83 -4.20 -33.34
C CYS A 739 -24.75 -3.21 -32.91
N SER A 740 -24.44 -3.18 -31.61
CA SER A 740 -23.29 -2.47 -31.05
C SER A 740 -22.44 -3.45 -30.22
N TYR A 741 -21.22 -3.05 -29.89
CA TYR A 741 -20.30 -3.85 -29.08
C TYR A 741 -20.01 -3.15 -27.77
N GLN A 742 -20.37 -3.79 -26.66
CA GLN A 742 -20.17 -3.25 -25.33
C GLN A 742 -18.83 -3.73 -24.77
N VAL A 743 -17.93 -2.80 -24.47
CA VAL A 743 -16.61 -3.07 -23.87
C VAL A 743 -16.60 -2.54 -22.45
N VAL A 744 -16.30 -3.41 -21.49
CA VAL A 744 -16.04 -3.06 -20.09
C VAL A 744 -14.66 -3.55 -19.74
N ILE A 745 -13.76 -2.62 -19.38
CA ILE A 745 -12.39 -2.94 -18.99
C ILE A 745 -12.30 -2.79 -17.46
N ALA A 746 -12.31 -3.93 -16.78
CA ALA A 746 -12.14 -4.00 -15.33
C ALA A 746 -11.18 -5.15 -14.98
N GLY A 747 -10.05 -4.84 -14.34
CA GLY A 747 -9.06 -5.82 -13.91
C GLY A 747 -7.80 -5.82 -14.78
N TRP A 748 -7.23 -7.00 -15.05
CA TRP A 748 -5.92 -7.12 -15.68
C TRP A 748 -5.92 -6.61 -17.14
N LEU A 749 -5.07 -5.62 -17.44
CA LEU A 749 -4.98 -4.95 -18.75
C LEU A 749 -4.17 -5.70 -19.82
N TYR A 750 -3.83 -6.98 -19.58
CA TYR A 750 -2.90 -7.73 -20.43
C TYR A 750 -3.28 -7.72 -21.91
N ALA A 751 -4.57 -7.96 -22.22
CA ALA A 751 -5.03 -7.99 -23.61
C ALA A 751 -4.90 -6.63 -24.32
N LEU A 752 -5.18 -5.51 -23.63
CA LEU A 752 -5.01 -4.18 -24.20
C LEU A 752 -3.53 -3.79 -24.30
N ALA A 753 -2.73 -4.11 -23.29
CA ALA A 753 -1.32 -3.72 -23.20
C ALA A 753 -0.41 -4.53 -24.14
N HIS A 754 -0.55 -5.86 -24.14
CA HIS A 754 0.39 -6.76 -24.82
C HIS A 754 -0.17 -7.31 -26.13
N GLU A 755 -1.49 -7.51 -26.23
CA GLU A 755 -2.13 -8.10 -27.42
C GLU A 755 -2.82 -7.06 -28.31
N ARG A 756 -3.08 -5.86 -27.76
CA ARG A 756 -3.71 -4.71 -28.42
C ARG A 756 -5.11 -5.03 -28.99
N GLN A 757 -5.87 -5.77 -28.19
CA GLN A 757 -7.24 -6.18 -28.46
C GLN A 757 -8.08 -6.16 -27.17
N VAL A 758 -9.41 -6.14 -27.30
CA VAL A 758 -10.32 -6.15 -26.16
C VAL A 758 -11.47 -7.12 -26.37
N SER A 759 -11.99 -7.66 -25.27
CA SER A 759 -13.25 -8.41 -25.29
C SER A 759 -14.45 -7.46 -25.30
N ALA A 760 -15.50 -7.84 -26.01
CA ALA A 760 -16.75 -7.10 -26.08
C ALA A 760 -17.96 -8.05 -26.07
N SER A 761 -19.06 -7.60 -25.48
CA SER A 761 -20.37 -8.27 -25.55
C SER A 761 -21.19 -7.67 -26.69
N LYS A 762 -21.84 -8.51 -27.49
CA LYS A 762 -22.70 -8.05 -28.60
C LYS A 762 -24.08 -7.65 -28.07
N ILE A 763 -24.50 -6.41 -28.33
CA ILE A 763 -25.79 -5.85 -27.89
C ILE A 763 -26.62 -5.38 -29.08
N ASP A 764 -27.95 -5.40 -28.94
CA ASP A 764 -28.87 -4.82 -29.91
C ASP A 764 -28.92 -3.29 -29.80
N ARG A 765 -29.72 -2.64 -30.65
CA ARG A 765 -29.87 -1.17 -30.62
C ARG A 765 -30.63 -0.66 -29.39
N ASN A 766 -31.34 -1.52 -28.66
CA ASN A 766 -32.00 -1.18 -27.40
C ASN A 766 -31.05 -1.34 -26.19
N GLY A 767 -29.85 -1.90 -26.41
CA GLY A 767 -28.87 -2.15 -25.36
C GLY A 767 -29.05 -3.49 -24.66
N GLU A 768 -29.88 -4.39 -25.19
CA GLU A 768 -30.07 -5.75 -24.69
C GLU A 768 -29.02 -6.69 -25.29
N LEU A 769 -28.53 -7.63 -24.48
CA LEU A 769 -27.58 -8.65 -24.93
C LEU A 769 -28.25 -9.57 -25.95
N ILE A 770 -27.64 -9.72 -27.13
CA ILE A 770 -28.21 -10.56 -28.20
C ILE A 770 -28.13 -12.05 -27.82
N GLU A 771 -27.05 -12.49 -27.15
CA GLU A 771 -26.90 -13.84 -26.55
C GLU A 771 -25.89 -13.80 -25.38
N GLU A 772 -26.21 -14.42 -24.22
CA GLU A 772 -25.35 -14.41 -23.00
C GLU A 772 -23.97 -15.06 -23.19
N GLU A 773 -23.78 -15.94 -24.20
CA GLU A 773 -22.53 -16.69 -24.42
C GLU A 773 -21.59 -16.10 -25.51
N ASN A 774 -21.99 -15.03 -26.22
CA ASN A 774 -21.22 -14.47 -27.33
C ASN A 774 -20.25 -13.36 -26.90
N LEU A 775 -19.18 -13.76 -26.23
CA LEU A 775 -18.03 -12.89 -25.99
C LEU A 775 -17.20 -12.77 -27.28
N ALA A 776 -17.22 -11.58 -27.88
CA ALA A 776 -16.44 -11.25 -29.07
C ALA A 776 -15.10 -10.60 -28.70
N TRP A 777 -14.14 -10.64 -29.61
CA TRP A 777 -12.83 -10.01 -29.49
C TRP A 777 -12.63 -9.01 -30.61
N LEU A 778 -12.31 -7.78 -30.26
CA LEU A 778 -12.12 -6.66 -31.18
C LEU A 778 -10.63 -6.36 -31.31
N HIS A 779 -10.15 -6.31 -32.55
CA HIS A 779 -8.76 -5.96 -32.86
C HIS A 779 -8.68 -5.17 -34.17
N TYR A 780 -7.59 -4.43 -34.35
CA TYR A 780 -7.33 -3.74 -35.62
C TYR A 780 -6.71 -4.71 -36.63
N ASP A 781 -7.25 -4.74 -37.85
CA ASP A 781 -6.69 -5.48 -38.99
C ASP A 781 -5.97 -4.48 -39.91
N SER A 782 -4.66 -4.66 -40.08
CA SER A 782 -3.83 -3.75 -40.90
C SER A 782 -4.08 -3.89 -42.40
N ALA A 783 -4.53 -5.05 -42.87
CA ALA A 783 -4.86 -5.27 -44.27
C ALA A 783 -6.21 -4.65 -44.63
N GLN A 784 -7.19 -4.76 -43.72
CA GLN A 784 -8.53 -4.20 -43.91
C GLN A 784 -8.66 -2.75 -43.44
N LYS A 785 -7.69 -2.24 -42.67
CA LYS A 785 -7.63 -0.89 -42.10
C LYS A 785 -8.85 -0.52 -41.24
N LYS A 786 -9.37 -1.47 -40.46
CA LYS A 786 -10.55 -1.30 -39.60
C LYS A 786 -10.48 -2.19 -38.37
N ILE A 787 -11.37 -1.93 -37.41
CA ILE A 787 -11.64 -2.89 -36.32
C ILE A 787 -12.44 -4.06 -36.87
N VAL A 788 -11.98 -5.27 -36.57
CA VAL A 788 -12.64 -6.52 -36.94
C VAL A 788 -13.07 -7.28 -35.69
N VAL A 789 -14.12 -8.07 -35.86
CA VAL A 789 -14.74 -8.85 -34.79
C VAL A 789 -14.34 -10.31 -34.94
N SER A 790 -13.75 -10.87 -33.89
CA SER A 790 -13.29 -12.25 -33.82
C SER A 790 -14.04 -13.02 -32.73
N LYS A 791 -14.34 -14.30 -32.98
CA LYS A 791 -14.97 -15.17 -31.98
C LYS A 791 -14.02 -15.59 -30.85
N PHE A 792 -12.72 -15.58 -31.13
CA PHE A 792 -11.68 -16.12 -30.27
C PHE A 792 -10.65 -15.05 -29.92
N ARG A 793 -10.12 -15.09 -28.69
CA ARG A 793 -9.01 -14.23 -28.25
C ARG A 793 -7.77 -14.46 -29.10
N ASN A 794 -7.40 -15.72 -29.29
CA ASN A 794 -6.43 -16.13 -30.28
C ASN A 794 -7.17 -16.48 -31.57
N TRP A 795 -7.51 -15.46 -32.35
CA TRP A 795 -8.18 -15.61 -33.64
C TRP A 795 -7.29 -16.28 -34.70
N ARG A 796 -5.96 -16.28 -34.53
CA ARG A 796 -5.02 -17.01 -35.41
C ARG A 796 -5.02 -18.51 -35.12
N GLY A 797 -5.07 -18.89 -33.85
CA GLY A 797 -5.11 -20.29 -33.39
C GLY A 797 -6.52 -20.85 -33.18
N GLY A 798 -7.57 -20.05 -33.39
CA GLY A 798 -8.96 -20.46 -33.26
C GLY A 798 -9.38 -20.87 -31.83
N ASN A 799 -8.77 -20.29 -30.79
CA ASN A 799 -8.97 -20.70 -29.41
C ASN A 799 -8.99 -19.52 -28.41
N LYS A 800 -9.33 -19.78 -27.15
CA LYS A 800 -9.49 -18.74 -26.10
C LYS A 800 -8.18 -18.37 -25.38
N SER A 801 -7.05 -18.95 -25.77
CA SER A 801 -5.73 -18.65 -25.18
C SER A 801 -5.24 -17.24 -25.57
N PRO A 802 -4.15 -16.73 -24.96
CA PRO A 802 -3.49 -15.50 -25.41
C PRO A 802 -3.17 -15.51 -26.90
N LEU A 803 -3.13 -14.31 -27.51
CA LEU A 803 -2.85 -14.16 -28.94
C LEU A 803 -1.45 -14.67 -29.28
N GLU A 804 -1.36 -15.61 -30.22
CA GLU A 804 -0.09 -16.14 -30.72
C GLU A 804 0.50 -15.21 -31.80
N GLY A 805 1.82 -15.03 -31.78
CA GLY A 805 2.53 -14.20 -32.76
C GLY A 805 2.57 -12.70 -32.40
N GLU A 806 2.78 -11.84 -33.39
CA GLU A 806 2.89 -10.39 -33.17
C GLU A 806 1.55 -9.77 -32.76
N ALA A 807 1.60 -8.83 -31.80
CA ALA A 807 0.45 -8.05 -31.40
C ALA A 807 -0.13 -7.23 -32.57
N THR A 808 -1.42 -6.94 -32.55
CA THR A 808 -2.04 -6.02 -33.52
C THR A 808 -1.52 -4.60 -33.33
N PRO A 809 -1.72 -3.63 -34.23
CA PRO A 809 -1.31 -2.25 -33.94
C PRO A 809 -2.33 -1.53 -33.04
N TYR A 810 -1.88 -0.48 -32.34
CA TYR A 810 -2.78 0.43 -31.63
C TYR A 810 -3.48 1.38 -32.61
N SER A 811 -4.80 1.26 -32.71
CA SER A 811 -5.63 2.26 -33.35
C SER A 811 -6.08 3.34 -32.37
N LYS A 812 -6.67 4.42 -32.88
CA LYS A 812 -7.23 5.53 -32.10
C LYS A 812 -8.21 5.09 -31.03
N LEU A 813 -9.06 4.09 -31.30
CA LEU A 813 -9.98 3.50 -30.34
C LEU A 813 -9.26 2.93 -29.12
N PHE A 814 -8.26 2.06 -29.34
CA PHE A 814 -7.53 1.42 -28.25
C PHE A 814 -6.68 2.41 -27.45
N LEU A 815 -6.08 3.41 -28.12
CA LEU A 815 -5.39 4.50 -27.42
C LEU A 815 -6.37 5.36 -26.61
N SER A 816 -7.58 5.58 -27.12
CA SER A 816 -8.62 6.31 -26.39
C SER A 816 -9.05 5.58 -25.13
N PHE A 817 -9.16 4.25 -25.16
CA PHE A 817 -9.38 3.45 -23.94
C PHE A 817 -8.21 3.59 -22.97
N ALA A 818 -6.97 3.42 -23.43
CA ALA A 818 -5.79 3.52 -22.57
C ALA A 818 -5.72 4.87 -21.84
N VAL A 819 -6.05 5.98 -22.52
CA VAL A 819 -6.09 7.32 -21.91
C VAL A 819 -7.34 7.51 -21.03
N ALA A 820 -8.51 7.03 -21.44
CA ALA A 820 -9.74 7.13 -20.65
C ALA A 820 -9.64 6.39 -19.31
N LEU A 821 -8.94 5.25 -19.28
CA LEU A 821 -8.71 4.46 -18.07
C LEU A 821 -7.96 5.23 -16.98
N LEU A 822 -7.23 6.30 -17.30
CA LEU A 822 -6.64 7.20 -16.28
C LEU A 822 -7.70 7.89 -15.41
N ALA A 823 -8.93 8.02 -15.89
CA ALA A 823 -10.04 8.66 -15.19
C ALA A 823 -10.95 7.68 -14.43
N GLN A 824 -10.71 6.36 -14.54
CA GLN A 824 -11.55 5.32 -13.93
C GLN A 824 -11.25 5.17 -12.42
N ASP A 825 -12.25 4.79 -11.61
CA ASP A 825 -12.10 4.54 -10.17
C ASP A 825 -11.93 3.04 -9.88
N GLY A 826 -11.25 2.68 -8.78
CA GLY A 826 -11.16 1.30 -8.27
C GLY A 826 -9.75 0.72 -8.22
N GLU A 827 -9.62 -0.52 -7.75
CA GLU A 827 -8.37 -1.31 -7.84
C GLU A 827 -8.24 -1.97 -9.23
N SER A 828 -9.33 -2.01 -10.01
CA SER A 828 -9.41 -2.54 -11.38
C SER A 828 -8.60 -1.76 -12.45
N ILE A 829 -7.90 -0.69 -12.08
CA ILE A 829 -7.04 0.12 -12.96
C ILE A 829 -5.54 -0.18 -12.79
N TYR A 830 -5.17 -1.26 -12.08
CA TYR A 830 -3.78 -1.66 -11.92
C TYR A 830 -3.10 -1.79 -13.29
N GLY A 831 -2.03 -1.00 -13.49
CA GLY A 831 -1.28 -0.95 -14.75
C GLY A 831 -1.71 0.11 -15.77
N ALA A 832 -2.80 0.87 -15.57
CA ALA A 832 -3.22 1.91 -16.54
C ALA A 832 -2.18 3.03 -16.69
N LYS A 833 -1.58 3.46 -15.56
CA LYS A 833 -0.47 4.43 -15.57
C LYS A 833 0.77 3.86 -16.27
N SER A 834 1.13 2.61 -15.99
CA SER A 834 2.28 1.93 -16.60
C SER A 834 2.10 1.81 -18.11
N LEU A 835 0.90 1.40 -18.56
CA LEU A 835 0.54 1.36 -19.97
C LEU A 835 0.66 2.76 -20.61
N PHE A 836 0.13 3.80 -19.96
CA PHE A 836 0.28 5.16 -20.46
C PHE A 836 1.76 5.56 -20.63
N LYS A 837 2.61 5.30 -19.63
CA LYS A 837 4.06 5.56 -19.69
C LYS A 837 4.73 4.78 -20.84
N GLU A 838 4.43 3.50 -20.98
CA GLU A 838 4.97 2.64 -22.05
C GLU A 838 4.56 3.14 -23.45
N LEU A 839 3.30 3.55 -23.60
CA LEU A 839 2.80 4.12 -24.86
C LEU A 839 3.51 5.42 -25.23
N VAL A 840 3.81 6.26 -24.24
CA VAL A 840 4.58 7.50 -24.43
C VAL A 840 6.03 7.19 -24.78
N GLN A 841 6.70 6.33 -24.02
CA GLN A 841 8.10 5.94 -24.23
C GLN A 841 8.34 5.25 -25.58
N SER A 842 7.37 4.48 -26.05
CA SER A 842 7.43 3.81 -27.36
C SER A 842 7.11 4.73 -28.55
N GLY A 843 6.76 6.00 -28.30
CA GLY A 843 6.28 6.96 -29.30
C GLY A 843 4.90 6.65 -29.87
N THR A 844 4.24 5.59 -29.40
CA THR A 844 2.91 5.17 -29.87
C THR A 844 1.84 6.20 -29.47
N LEU A 845 1.97 6.80 -28.29
CA LEU A 845 1.16 7.93 -27.84
C LEU A 845 1.97 9.23 -27.93
N SER A 846 1.89 9.88 -29.09
CA SER A 846 2.53 11.19 -29.32
C SER A 846 1.75 12.34 -28.67
N LEU A 847 2.38 13.50 -28.50
CA LEU A 847 1.72 14.72 -27.99
C LEU A 847 0.51 15.11 -28.86
N LYS A 848 0.65 15.01 -30.18
CA LYS A 848 -0.42 15.30 -31.14
C LYS A 848 -1.60 14.35 -30.94
N THR A 849 -1.31 13.06 -30.86
CA THR A 849 -2.32 12.01 -30.61
C THR A 849 -3.01 12.22 -29.27
N LEU A 850 -2.25 12.52 -28.21
CA LEU A 850 -2.81 12.74 -26.88
C LEU A 850 -3.74 13.96 -26.84
N ARG A 851 -3.40 15.07 -27.48
CA ARG A 851 -4.28 16.26 -27.59
C ARG A 851 -5.57 15.92 -28.34
N GLU A 852 -5.47 15.12 -29.39
CA GLU A 852 -6.64 14.68 -30.15
C GLU A 852 -7.57 13.77 -29.33
N ILE A 853 -7.01 12.76 -28.68
CA ILE A 853 -7.76 11.88 -27.78
C ILE A 853 -8.35 12.67 -26.62
N THR A 854 -7.60 13.59 -26.02
CA THR A 854 -8.12 14.43 -24.92
C THR A 854 -9.34 15.22 -25.36
N ARG A 855 -9.30 15.86 -26.53
CA ARG A 855 -10.48 16.57 -27.07
C ARG A 855 -11.68 15.65 -27.27
N LEU A 856 -11.46 14.44 -27.77
CA LEU A 856 -12.51 13.43 -27.87
C LEU A 856 -13.09 13.09 -26.48
N LEU A 857 -12.24 12.81 -25.50
CA LEU A 857 -12.68 12.41 -24.17
C LEU A 857 -13.40 13.54 -23.40
N LEU A 858 -13.00 14.80 -23.60
CA LEU A 858 -13.66 15.98 -23.02
C LEU A 858 -15.11 16.17 -23.50
N SER A 859 -15.51 15.50 -24.59
CA SER A 859 -16.89 15.56 -25.09
C SER A 859 -17.86 14.65 -24.32
N TYR A 860 -17.36 13.76 -23.46
CA TYR A 860 -18.17 12.86 -22.63
C TYR A 860 -18.24 13.35 -21.17
N GLU A 861 -19.44 13.53 -20.63
CA GLU A 861 -19.64 14.02 -19.26
C GLU A 861 -19.18 13.01 -18.19
N GLU A 862 -19.21 11.72 -18.51
CA GLU A 862 -18.79 10.61 -17.65
C GLU A 862 -17.29 10.65 -17.35
N ILE A 863 -16.49 11.17 -18.29
CA ILE A 863 -15.03 11.23 -18.17
C ILE A 863 -14.64 12.55 -17.51
N SER A 864 -14.35 12.49 -16.22
CA SER A 864 -13.94 13.66 -15.47
C SER A 864 -12.56 14.15 -15.91
N PRO A 865 -12.41 15.40 -16.43
CA PRO A 865 -11.11 15.93 -16.82
C PRO A 865 -10.15 16.04 -15.63
N ALA A 866 -10.69 16.35 -14.45
CA ALA A 866 -9.93 16.42 -13.20
C ALA A 866 -9.36 15.05 -12.77
N LYS A 867 -9.97 13.93 -13.19
CA LYS A 867 -9.43 12.60 -12.96
C LYS A 867 -8.39 12.22 -14.01
N LEU A 868 -8.63 12.55 -15.28
CA LEU A 868 -7.71 12.30 -16.39
C LEU A 868 -6.30 12.82 -16.10
N VAL A 869 -6.20 14.03 -15.55
CA VAL A 869 -4.91 14.70 -15.24
C VAL A 869 -4.27 14.26 -13.93
N ARG A 870 -4.88 13.33 -13.15
CA ARG A 870 -4.32 12.86 -11.86
C ARG A 870 -2.94 12.25 -12.01
N ILE A 871 -2.64 11.65 -13.16
CA ILE A 871 -1.31 11.08 -13.43
C ILE A 871 -0.21 12.14 -13.24
N VAL A 872 -0.45 13.39 -13.62
CA VAL A 872 0.50 14.51 -13.51
C VAL A 872 0.77 14.92 -12.06
N GLU A 873 -0.17 14.63 -11.14
CA GLU A 873 -0.01 14.91 -9.72
C GLU A 873 0.98 13.96 -9.05
N LYS A 874 1.01 12.72 -9.54
CA LYS A 874 1.76 11.62 -8.95
C LYS A 874 3.09 11.39 -9.66
N GLU A 875 3.15 11.71 -10.95
CA GLU A 875 4.26 11.39 -11.85
C GLU A 875 4.74 12.67 -12.53
N GLY A 876 5.67 13.39 -11.90
CA GLY A 876 6.18 14.66 -12.47
C GLY A 876 6.87 14.47 -13.82
N GLU A 877 7.47 13.31 -14.06
CA GLU A 877 8.20 12.96 -15.28
C GLU A 877 7.34 12.92 -16.56
N VAL A 878 6.01 12.77 -16.42
CA VAL A 878 5.10 12.78 -17.59
C VAL A 878 4.64 14.20 -17.95
N LEU A 879 5.15 15.24 -17.30
CA LEU A 879 4.72 16.62 -17.57
C LEU A 879 4.96 17.03 -19.03
N SER A 880 6.07 16.59 -19.64
CA SER A 880 6.44 16.94 -21.02
C SER A 880 5.45 16.44 -22.07
N ILE A 881 4.68 15.39 -21.78
CA ILE A 881 3.57 14.92 -22.62
C ILE A 881 2.22 15.45 -22.12
N CYS A 882 1.98 15.42 -20.80
CA CYS A 882 0.68 15.73 -20.21
C CYS A 882 0.36 17.22 -20.16
N TRP A 883 1.31 18.13 -20.42
CA TRP A 883 0.97 19.54 -20.63
C TRP A 883 -0.03 19.69 -21.78
N GLY A 884 0.01 18.82 -22.79
CA GLY A 884 -0.99 18.80 -23.88
C GLY A 884 -2.40 18.51 -23.37
N MET A 885 -2.56 17.59 -22.42
CA MET A 885 -3.84 17.34 -21.75
C MET A 885 -4.32 18.56 -20.96
N LEU A 886 -3.44 19.12 -20.12
CA LEU A 886 -3.73 20.33 -19.33
C LEU A 886 -4.17 21.49 -20.24
N TRP A 887 -3.50 21.64 -21.37
CA TRP A 887 -3.76 22.67 -22.37
C TRP A 887 -5.14 22.50 -23.01
N GLU A 888 -5.50 21.29 -23.46
CA GLU A 888 -6.83 21.04 -24.04
C GLU A 888 -7.95 21.25 -23.01
N CYS A 889 -7.71 20.89 -21.74
CA CYS A 889 -8.64 21.17 -20.65
C CYS A 889 -8.84 22.67 -20.40
N ILE A 890 -7.76 23.48 -20.40
CA ILE A 890 -7.85 24.94 -20.24
C ILE A 890 -8.59 25.57 -21.41
N LYS A 891 -8.31 25.12 -22.63
CA LYS A 891 -8.99 25.61 -23.83
C LYS A 891 -10.48 25.32 -23.83
N ASP A 892 -10.88 24.07 -23.56
CA ASP A 892 -12.28 23.67 -23.45
C ASP A 892 -13.01 24.45 -22.34
N ALA A 893 -12.37 24.61 -21.18
CA ALA A 893 -12.94 25.40 -20.09
C ALA A 893 -13.09 26.88 -20.43
N GLY A 894 -12.15 27.46 -21.20
CA GLY A 894 -12.25 28.82 -21.73
C GLY A 894 -13.46 29.01 -22.63
N VAL A 895 -13.67 28.09 -23.59
CA VAL A 895 -14.85 28.09 -24.47
C VAL A 895 -16.13 28.02 -23.64
N LYS A 896 -16.23 27.05 -22.72
CA LYS A 896 -17.39 26.90 -21.81
C LYS A 896 -17.60 28.13 -20.92
N THR A 897 -16.53 28.80 -20.50
CA THR A 897 -16.62 30.03 -19.70
C THR A 897 -17.17 31.18 -20.52
N ALA A 898 -16.73 31.33 -21.78
CA ALA A 898 -17.24 32.34 -22.69
C ALA A 898 -18.74 32.12 -23.00
N GLU A 899 -19.17 30.87 -23.16
CA GLU A 899 -20.56 30.51 -23.45
C GLU A 899 -21.49 30.66 -22.24
N THR A 900 -21.06 30.19 -21.06
CA THR A 900 -21.93 30.10 -19.86
C THR A 900 -21.72 31.24 -18.87
N GLY A 901 -20.70 32.07 -19.08
CA GLY A 901 -20.31 33.15 -18.17
C GLY A 901 -19.66 32.69 -16.86
N LYS A 902 -19.35 31.40 -16.69
CA LYS A 902 -18.70 30.83 -15.50
C LYS A 902 -17.74 29.69 -15.85
N PRO A 903 -16.56 29.60 -15.22
CA PRO A 903 -15.70 28.45 -15.39
C PRO A 903 -16.32 27.14 -14.88
N PRO A 904 -16.13 26.01 -15.58
CA PRO A 904 -16.67 24.73 -15.14
C PRO A 904 -16.01 24.29 -13.81
N VAL A 905 -16.78 23.64 -12.94
CA VAL A 905 -16.31 23.33 -11.57
C VAL A 905 -15.01 22.51 -11.55
N TRP A 906 -14.88 21.56 -12.48
CA TRP A 906 -13.73 20.66 -12.58
C TRP A 906 -12.41 21.37 -12.92
N ILE A 907 -12.43 22.58 -13.50
CA ILE A 907 -11.22 23.30 -13.94
C ILE A 907 -10.30 23.68 -12.78
N ASN A 908 -10.85 23.83 -11.57
CA ASN A 908 -10.08 24.19 -10.38
C ASN A 908 -8.88 23.26 -10.18
N ARG A 909 -9.04 21.95 -10.46
CA ARG A 909 -7.98 20.97 -10.27
C ARG A 909 -6.87 21.10 -11.31
N ILE A 910 -7.24 21.35 -12.56
CA ILE A 910 -6.29 21.55 -13.66
C ILE A 910 -5.49 22.84 -13.41
N LEU A 911 -6.15 23.92 -12.97
CA LEU A 911 -5.48 25.16 -12.62
C LEU A 911 -4.51 24.98 -11.45
N ASP A 912 -4.86 24.20 -10.42
CA ASP A 912 -3.93 23.88 -9.33
C ASP A 912 -2.65 23.21 -9.85
N LEU A 913 -2.80 22.23 -10.76
CA LEU A 913 -1.66 21.56 -11.39
C LEU A 913 -0.82 22.51 -12.24
N CYS A 914 -1.46 23.35 -13.04
CA CYS A 914 -0.75 24.31 -13.89
C CYS A 914 -0.02 25.37 -13.06
N ILE A 915 -0.59 25.82 -11.93
CA ILE A 915 0.08 26.73 -10.98
C ILE A 915 1.29 26.04 -10.36
N TYR A 916 1.09 24.81 -9.87
CA TYR A 916 2.17 24.01 -9.27
C TYR A 916 3.35 23.81 -10.22
N TYR A 917 3.07 23.44 -11.48
CA TYR A 917 4.11 23.27 -12.51
C TYR A 917 4.44 24.56 -13.28
N GLY A 918 3.91 25.71 -12.87
CA GLY A 918 3.94 26.93 -13.70
C GLY A 918 5.34 27.42 -14.05
N ALA A 919 6.31 27.25 -13.14
CA ALA A 919 7.72 27.54 -13.42
C ALA A 919 8.31 26.64 -14.52
N TYR A 920 7.96 25.35 -14.53
CA TYR A 920 8.39 24.39 -15.56
C TYR A 920 7.70 24.68 -16.89
N LEU A 921 6.40 24.97 -16.89
CA LEU A 921 5.64 25.31 -18.10
C LEU A 921 6.18 26.60 -18.76
N ARG A 922 6.50 27.63 -17.95
CA ARG A 922 7.14 28.86 -18.40
C ARG A 922 8.53 28.58 -18.99
N GLU A 923 9.34 27.77 -18.30
CA GLU A 923 10.68 27.43 -18.76
C GLU A 923 10.66 26.62 -20.06
N ALA A 924 9.72 25.67 -20.20
CA ALA A 924 9.52 24.91 -21.43
C ALA A 924 9.10 25.80 -22.61
N ALA A 925 8.28 26.82 -22.39
CA ALA A 925 7.97 27.84 -23.38
C ALA A 925 9.20 28.68 -23.75
N LYS A 926 10.02 29.11 -22.79
CA LYS A 926 11.27 29.83 -23.06
C LYS A 926 12.26 29.02 -23.91
N ARG A 927 12.35 27.71 -23.65
CA ARG A 927 13.21 26.78 -24.39
C ARG A 927 12.64 26.34 -25.75
N GLY A 928 11.42 26.76 -26.08
CA GLY A 928 10.74 26.39 -27.33
C GLY A 928 10.18 24.97 -27.37
N SER A 929 10.14 24.27 -26.23
CA SER A 929 9.49 22.96 -26.11
C SER A 929 7.96 23.07 -26.16
N ILE A 930 7.41 24.22 -25.76
CA ILE A 930 6.04 24.64 -26.04
C ILE A 930 6.12 25.71 -27.14
N SER A 931 5.31 25.58 -28.19
CA SER A 931 5.26 26.55 -29.29
C SER A 931 4.86 27.93 -28.78
N LYS A 932 5.24 29.00 -29.49
CA LYS A 932 4.88 30.36 -29.09
C LYS A 932 3.37 30.56 -29.05
N GLU A 933 2.65 29.92 -29.96
CA GLU A 933 1.19 29.94 -30.04
C GLU A 933 0.56 29.18 -28.86
N ASP A 934 1.07 27.99 -28.53
CA ASP A 934 0.54 27.20 -27.41
C ASP A 934 0.89 27.84 -26.05
N ALA A 935 2.02 28.55 -25.95
CA ALA A 935 2.46 29.26 -24.75
C ALA A 935 1.54 30.41 -24.33
N LEU A 936 0.57 30.81 -25.17
CA LEU A 936 -0.49 31.75 -24.83
C LEU A 936 -1.63 31.12 -24.03
N TRP A 937 -1.69 29.79 -23.91
CA TRP A 937 -2.73 29.03 -23.20
C TRP A 937 -4.16 29.53 -23.52
N PRO A 938 -4.63 29.35 -24.77
CA PRO A 938 -5.96 29.80 -25.19
C PRO A 938 -7.06 29.33 -24.23
N GLY A 939 -7.98 30.22 -23.87
CA GLY A 939 -9.02 29.96 -22.87
C GLY A 939 -8.69 30.48 -21.46
N LEU A 940 -7.40 30.67 -21.13
CA LEU A 940 -6.98 31.17 -19.81
C LEU A 940 -7.39 32.63 -19.58
N LEU A 941 -7.25 33.47 -20.61
CA LEU A 941 -7.61 34.89 -20.53
C LEU A 941 -9.12 35.08 -20.33
N GLU A 942 -9.94 34.29 -21.03
CA GLU A 942 -11.40 34.26 -20.90
C GLU A 942 -11.81 33.91 -19.47
N MET A 943 -11.14 32.94 -18.85
CA MET A 943 -11.37 32.57 -17.44
C MET A 943 -10.88 33.65 -16.47
N ALA A 944 -9.71 34.25 -16.70
CA ALA A 944 -9.15 35.30 -15.84
C ALA A 944 -10.00 36.58 -15.84
N ASN A 945 -10.58 36.93 -17.00
CA ASN A 945 -11.44 38.10 -17.19
C ASN A 945 -12.91 37.86 -16.83
N CYS A 946 -13.29 36.62 -16.50
CA CYS A 946 -14.65 36.30 -16.09
C CYS A 946 -15.08 37.12 -14.85
N GLY A 947 -16.30 37.68 -14.90
CA GLY A 947 -16.88 38.48 -13.81
C GLY A 947 -17.38 37.65 -12.61
N ALA A 948 -17.32 36.33 -12.68
CA ALA A 948 -17.78 35.45 -11.61
C ALA A 948 -16.85 35.51 -10.38
N LYS A 949 -17.43 35.65 -9.18
CA LYS A 949 -16.68 35.53 -7.92
C LYS A 949 -16.45 34.05 -7.58
N SER A 950 -15.49 33.41 -8.23
CA SER A 950 -15.13 32.01 -7.99
C SER A 950 -13.62 31.81 -7.78
N THR A 951 -13.26 30.75 -7.05
CA THR A 951 -11.86 30.35 -6.84
C THR A 951 -11.14 30.07 -8.16
N ALA A 952 -11.86 29.53 -9.15
CA ALA A 952 -11.30 29.25 -10.47
C ALA A 952 -10.81 30.52 -11.17
N VAL A 953 -11.57 31.62 -11.10
CA VAL A 953 -11.16 32.91 -11.68
C VAL A 953 -9.90 33.45 -11.01
N LYS A 954 -9.80 33.34 -9.67
CA LYS A 954 -8.60 33.75 -8.93
C LYS A 954 -7.37 32.94 -9.36
N LYS A 955 -7.52 31.61 -9.45
CA LYS A 955 -6.45 30.70 -9.90
C LYS A 955 -6.06 30.94 -11.36
N ALA A 956 -7.03 31.23 -12.23
CA ALA A 956 -6.74 31.57 -13.63
C ALA A 956 -5.88 32.83 -13.74
N ARG A 957 -6.16 33.87 -12.94
CA ARG A 957 -5.33 35.09 -12.86
C ARG A 957 -3.92 34.81 -12.34
N GLU A 958 -3.83 34.02 -11.27
CA GLU A 958 -2.54 33.59 -10.71
C GLU A 958 -1.71 32.82 -11.73
N LEU A 959 -2.31 31.86 -12.45
CA LEU A 959 -1.63 31.13 -13.52
C LEU A 959 -1.21 32.05 -14.67
N PHE A 960 -2.06 33.00 -15.07
CA PHE A 960 -1.76 33.97 -16.11
C PHE A 960 -0.50 34.80 -15.77
N GLU A 961 -0.38 35.25 -14.51
CA GLU A 961 0.82 35.91 -13.99
C GLU A 961 2.03 34.97 -13.94
N ILE A 962 1.85 33.73 -13.47
CA ILE A 962 2.92 32.71 -13.39
C ILE A 962 3.40 32.27 -14.77
N LEU A 963 2.61 32.37 -15.83
CA LEU A 963 3.09 32.05 -17.18
C LEU A 963 3.73 33.26 -17.87
N GLY A 964 3.51 34.48 -17.35
CA GLY A 964 4.07 35.71 -17.94
C GLY A 964 3.44 36.04 -19.30
N ILE A 965 2.17 35.66 -19.48
CA ILE A 965 1.39 35.94 -20.68
C ILE A 965 0.89 37.39 -20.51
N ALA A 966 1.65 38.39 -20.95
CA ALA A 966 1.28 39.80 -20.85
C ALA A 966 1.58 40.54 -22.16
#